data_AF-A0A954ZSK1-F1
#
_entry.id   AF-A0A954ZSK1-F1
#
_cell.length_a   1.000
_cell.length_b   1.000
_cell.length_c   1.000
_cell.angle_alpha   90.00
_cell.angle_beta   90.00
_cell.angle_gamma   90.00
#
_symmetry.space_group_name_H-M   'P 1'
#
loop_
_entity.id
_entity.type
_entity.pdbx_description
1 polymer ?
#
loop_
_entity_poly.entity_id
_entity_poly.type
_entity_poly.pdbx_seq_one_letter_code
_entity_poly.pdbx_strand_id
1 'polypeptide(L)'
;MVRTLVAVLLVISATLARGQAVGGFADLSELLDALETADANIEKLSAKILYEREYALAGDLQTRDGSVSFVVNEKPEGGKSRAFAVVFDTTIIGERSEPDGRTFVFDGQWLTERIPEEKLVLRRQVAPPGADFDPLKIGEGPLPLPLGQKKADILANYNAEMLAPSEGIEHREDLVKFTNGCAQLMLVPNEVRAPKDDFEEIRLWYVKDERGLLPRMAMTLNKTGDEVVVRLWGVKLNDEAEIDEADFDDEIPEGWDADIQPYRGAWMKPAPGTSPVLARLIEQPEISISADKLKLEQPEFTLHPTVQRLLDAPHTDEETAKDLRVFHGFWTDEDLDTPSRRALAMLIRGDVDHEVFDSEDVPADLRAEAAIRRGEPELALELTENDQSLRAIHLRTWAYSELAQYDNAARESRRAVDVMLKERIESAPELTSGVLALIERARVAGPERSDGTDFRTLQALLTRAKGELDRLYWPATLAEAKLLYDKDERSAANEALIQVLKLNPQCAEAWHLLGMLAVDSFDFDRARMMSDRLDELEMTQTPPWVDPLSGRLPHSALGAQVLAKARIRQGDSDDAVHIVEEAIVGNANNRDLYAMLIAAEASRFDFDRAKELLNELDLKSPGTEKGYLLAGWALSERRQYAEAAQMLEEAMRRAPNMPEPAIELGLLELQSGRDLNALTALRRVAQLDPFNARAVNSLKLLEELVGYNTFESEHFVVRYKPRIDEILAREMTGPLERAHARICGKANGGIDHVPAQRTVIELMPDHAWFAVRIAGMPELHTIAASTGPVIAMEVPREGPGHKVGHYDWRRVIAHEYVHTVTLSRTRNRLPHWFTEAAAQYLEDAPRDEATCRLLAVKLQTDELFAMDEINIKFTRPETPTDRQQAYAQGHWMYEYMVMRYGDDAPLRLMDAYAEGRTESEAMPSELGVTPEQFLEEFKVWARSEAEAWGVIMPEDSITIKELIEQDKIDGVPDTDDFVRWANELPGHAELLEIAVSLTMDRNENTVTPETLPMIEAWAEAVPVAERPHRLLARYYLDRGDAESQDLALPHLEFLDARAQYTPAYAAALAKRYAEIGEKEKAVLKAERAVSIAPYDADQRELAARVALVAGNYKDAERHLDALTKIEPDIKQHATRLARVRELLAKQ
;
A
#
# COMPACT_ATOMS: atom_id res chain seq x y z
N MET A 1 -13.38 17.28 -20.82
CA MET A 1 -13.84 18.31 -21.78
C MET A 1 -15.28 18.77 -21.52
N VAL A 2 -16.24 17.85 -21.26
CA VAL A 2 -17.64 18.16 -20.90
C VAL A 2 -17.77 18.99 -19.60
N ARG A 3 -17.05 18.67 -18.52
CA ARG A 3 -16.99 19.51 -17.30
C ARG A 3 -16.46 20.93 -17.55
N THR A 4 -15.55 21.09 -18.52
CA THR A 4 -14.97 22.39 -18.91
C THR A 4 -15.95 23.22 -19.76
N LEU A 5 -16.80 22.58 -20.56
CA LEU A 5 -17.83 23.25 -21.34
C LEU A 5 -19.04 23.67 -20.47
N VAL A 6 -19.44 22.83 -19.52
CA VAL A 6 -20.49 23.13 -18.52
C VAL A 6 -20.05 24.23 -17.55
N ALA A 7 -18.78 24.24 -17.13
CA ALA A 7 -18.21 25.33 -16.33
C ALA A 7 -18.16 26.67 -17.10
N VAL A 8 -17.97 26.66 -18.42
CA VAL A 8 -18.00 27.89 -19.25
C VAL A 8 -19.43 28.36 -19.52
N LEU A 9 -20.41 27.47 -19.54
CA LEU A 9 -21.86 27.75 -19.64
C LEU A 9 -22.43 28.49 -18.43
N LEU A 10 -22.07 28.03 -17.23
CA LEU A 10 -22.54 28.61 -15.96
C LEU A 10 -21.96 30.01 -15.73
N VAL A 11 -20.73 30.28 -16.17
CA VAL A 11 -20.04 31.57 -16.02
C VAL A 11 -20.68 32.69 -16.86
N ILE A 12 -21.37 32.38 -17.97
CA ILE A 12 -21.94 33.42 -18.85
C ILE A 12 -23.36 33.83 -18.41
N SER A 13 -24.15 32.92 -17.83
CA SER A 13 -25.50 33.23 -17.31
C SER A 13 -25.48 34.12 -16.06
N ALA A 14 -24.39 34.12 -15.28
CA ALA A 14 -24.22 34.96 -14.09
C ALA A 14 -24.06 36.47 -14.40
N THR A 15 -23.87 36.86 -15.67
CA THR A 15 -23.59 38.27 -16.03
C THR A 15 -24.83 39.16 -16.22
N LEU A 16 -26.05 38.63 -16.08
CA LEU A 16 -27.30 39.38 -16.29
C LEU A 16 -28.32 39.23 -15.14
N ALA A 17 -27.87 39.31 -13.88
CA ALA A 17 -28.74 39.54 -12.73
C ALA A 17 -28.07 40.38 -11.64
N ARG A 18 -27.82 41.66 -11.91
CA ARG A 18 -27.53 42.63 -10.84
C ARG A 18 -28.83 43.21 -10.30
N GLY A 19 -29.18 42.88 -9.05
CA GLY A 19 -30.08 43.73 -8.27
C GLY A 19 -30.95 43.07 -7.21
N GLN A 20 -30.42 42.25 -6.30
CA GLN A 20 -31.00 42.07 -4.96
C GLN A 20 -29.89 41.62 -3.98
N ALA A 21 -29.81 42.25 -2.81
CA ALA A 21 -28.88 41.83 -1.76
C ALA A 21 -29.31 40.45 -1.24
N VAL A 22 -28.44 39.45 -1.39
CA VAL A 22 -28.69 38.07 -0.94
C VAL A 22 -28.11 37.92 0.46
N GLY A 23 -28.91 37.45 1.42
CA GLY A 23 -28.44 37.21 2.80
C GLY A 23 -27.91 38.43 3.56
N GLY A 24 -28.23 39.65 3.10
CA GLY A 24 -27.77 40.90 3.74
C GLY A 24 -26.37 41.36 3.35
N PHE A 25 -25.83 40.85 2.23
CA PHE A 25 -24.56 41.26 1.62
C PHE A 25 -24.77 41.72 0.17
N ALA A 26 -24.00 42.71 -0.27
CA ALA A 26 -24.09 43.25 -1.63
C ALA A 26 -23.37 42.37 -2.67
N ASP A 27 -22.27 41.72 -2.28
CA ASP A 27 -21.47 40.83 -3.13
C ASP A 27 -20.62 39.85 -2.31
N LEU A 28 -19.95 38.91 -3.01
CA LEU A 28 -19.05 37.91 -2.42
C LEU A 28 -17.90 38.55 -1.62
N SER A 29 -17.39 39.71 -2.04
CA SER A 29 -16.28 40.37 -1.34
C SER A 29 -16.72 40.79 0.05
N GLU A 30 -17.91 41.39 0.18
CA GLU A 30 -18.47 41.81 1.48
C GLU A 30 -18.72 40.61 2.42
N LEU A 31 -19.17 39.46 1.87
CA LEU A 31 -19.36 38.23 2.64
C LEU A 31 -18.03 37.66 3.15
N LEU A 32 -17.00 37.60 2.29
CA LEU A 32 -15.68 37.10 2.67
C LEU A 32 -14.97 38.04 3.68
N ASP A 33 -15.12 39.35 3.53
CA ASP A 33 -14.58 40.34 4.47
C ASP A 33 -15.26 40.23 5.85
N ALA A 34 -16.56 39.93 5.89
CA ALA A 34 -17.29 39.67 7.13
C ALA A 34 -16.89 38.33 7.77
N LEU A 35 -16.63 37.29 6.98
CA LEU A 35 -16.20 35.97 7.46
C LEU A 35 -14.81 36.01 8.13
N GLU A 36 -13.89 36.82 7.60
CA GLU A 36 -12.52 36.97 8.12
C GLU A 36 -12.47 37.55 9.54
N THR A 37 -13.53 38.26 9.97
CA THR A 37 -13.61 38.86 11.31
C THR A 37 -14.73 38.28 12.19
N ALA A 38 -15.43 37.25 11.72
CA ALA A 38 -16.64 36.71 12.34
C ALA A 38 -16.41 36.08 13.72
N ASP A 39 -15.20 35.62 14.01
CA ASP A 39 -14.81 34.94 15.25
C ASP A 39 -14.06 35.85 16.25
N ALA A 40 -13.75 37.10 15.86
CA ALA A 40 -12.85 37.97 16.61
C ALA A 40 -13.30 38.26 18.06
N ASN A 41 -14.61 38.15 18.34
CA ASN A 41 -15.21 38.41 19.64
C ASN A 41 -15.89 37.17 20.26
N ILE A 42 -15.60 35.96 19.77
CA ILE A 42 -16.19 34.71 20.28
C ILE A 42 -15.21 34.05 21.25
N GLU A 43 -15.52 34.10 22.55
CA GLU A 43 -14.79 33.38 23.61
C GLU A 43 -15.47 32.08 24.00
N LYS A 44 -16.80 32.01 23.89
CA LYS A 44 -17.61 30.80 24.09
C LYS A 44 -18.73 30.72 23.05
N LEU A 45 -19.05 29.51 22.60
CA LEU A 45 -20.20 29.23 21.74
C LEU A 45 -20.83 27.90 22.13
N SER A 46 -22.16 27.86 22.22
CA SER A 46 -22.93 26.63 22.40
C SER A 46 -24.08 26.57 21.39
N ALA A 47 -24.32 25.43 20.75
CA ALA A 47 -25.42 25.23 19.82
C ALA A 47 -25.91 23.78 19.82
N LYS A 48 -27.14 23.57 19.35
CA LYS A 48 -27.62 22.24 18.96
C LYS A 48 -27.14 21.92 17.54
N ILE A 49 -26.73 20.67 17.34
CA ILE A 49 -26.21 20.17 16.06
C ILE A 49 -27.06 19.01 15.58
N LEU A 50 -27.37 19.02 14.28
CA LEU A 50 -27.91 17.87 13.57
C LEU A 50 -26.96 17.53 12.43
N TYR A 51 -26.45 16.32 12.45
CA TYR A 51 -25.54 15.79 11.43
C TYR A 51 -26.29 14.75 10.61
N GLU A 52 -26.40 14.97 9.31
CA GLU A 52 -27.02 14.05 8.36
C GLU A 52 -25.98 13.59 7.36
N ARG A 53 -25.94 12.28 7.10
CA ARG A 53 -25.14 11.70 6.04
C ARG A 53 -26.03 10.84 5.16
N GLU A 54 -26.02 11.14 3.88
CA GLU A 54 -26.69 10.36 2.84
C GLU A 54 -25.62 9.64 2.01
N TYR A 55 -25.68 8.30 2.00
CA TYR A 55 -24.75 7.49 1.22
C TYR A 55 -25.21 7.43 -0.24
N ALA A 56 -24.39 7.94 -1.15
CA ALA A 56 -24.75 8.15 -2.56
C ALA A 56 -25.24 6.89 -3.30
N LEU A 57 -24.80 5.73 -2.82
CA LEU A 57 -24.98 4.44 -3.47
C LEU A 57 -26.05 3.55 -2.80
N ALA A 58 -26.31 3.78 -1.51
CA ALA A 58 -27.29 3.01 -0.72
C ALA A 58 -28.62 3.76 -0.54
N GLY A 59 -28.61 5.09 -0.56
CA GLY A 59 -29.78 5.93 -0.27
C GLY A 59 -30.19 5.93 1.21
N ASP A 60 -29.39 5.31 2.08
CA ASP A 60 -29.63 5.30 3.52
C ASP A 60 -29.25 6.66 4.12
N LEU A 61 -30.22 7.31 4.77
CA LEU A 61 -30.02 8.53 5.53
C LEU A 61 -29.73 8.18 6.99
N GLN A 62 -28.54 8.54 7.46
CA GLN A 62 -28.19 8.51 8.88
C GLN A 62 -28.25 9.93 9.44
N THR A 63 -28.96 10.10 10.56
CA THR A 63 -29.10 11.38 11.24
C THR A 63 -28.62 11.28 12.69
N ARG A 64 -27.80 12.21 13.16
CA ARG A 64 -27.37 12.32 14.57
C ARG A 64 -27.75 13.67 15.14
N ASP A 65 -28.45 13.68 16.27
CA ASP A 65 -28.78 14.89 17.03
C ASP A 65 -27.85 15.01 18.25
N GLY A 66 -27.43 16.22 18.56
CA GLY A 66 -26.54 16.48 19.68
C GLY A 66 -26.32 17.95 19.98
N SER A 67 -25.22 18.24 20.68
CA SER A 67 -24.74 19.61 20.93
C SER A 67 -23.29 19.80 20.54
N VAL A 68 -22.94 21.04 20.21
CA VAL A 68 -21.58 21.50 20.00
C VAL A 68 -21.27 22.65 20.95
N SER A 69 -20.12 22.56 21.59
CA SER A 69 -19.57 23.54 22.53
C SER A 69 -18.19 23.96 22.05
N PHE A 70 -17.89 25.24 22.07
CA PHE A 70 -16.59 25.81 21.69
C PHE A 70 -16.15 26.82 22.74
N VAL A 71 -14.88 26.77 23.12
CA VAL A 71 -14.27 27.65 24.12
C VAL A 71 -12.87 28.09 23.71
N VAL A 72 -12.52 29.33 24.06
CA VAL A 72 -11.17 29.86 23.93
C VAL A 72 -10.49 29.85 25.30
N ASN A 73 -9.50 28.99 25.46
CA ASN A 73 -8.74 28.81 26.70
C ASN A 73 -7.44 29.63 26.68
N GLU A 74 -6.98 30.11 27.83
CA GLU A 74 -5.64 30.68 27.97
C GLU A 74 -4.59 29.56 28.14
N LYS A 75 -3.56 29.56 27.30
CA LYS A 75 -2.45 28.61 27.40
C LYS A 75 -1.59 28.94 28.64
N PRO A 76 -1.12 27.93 29.41
CA PRO A 76 -0.24 28.16 30.57
C PRO A 76 1.06 28.92 30.26
N GLU A 77 1.54 28.83 29.01
CA GLU A 77 2.78 29.46 28.53
C GLU A 77 2.56 30.87 27.92
N GLY A 78 1.31 31.36 27.92
CA GLY A 78 0.90 32.59 27.25
C GLY A 78 0.41 32.35 25.82
N GLY A 79 -0.75 32.91 25.47
CA GLY A 79 -1.45 32.71 24.20
C GLY A 79 -2.87 32.16 24.40
N LYS A 80 -3.69 32.15 23.34
CA LYS A 80 -5.05 31.57 23.35
C LYS A 80 -5.04 30.24 22.59
N SER A 81 -5.77 29.23 23.06
CA SER A 81 -6.04 27.97 22.34
C SER A 81 -7.54 27.78 22.19
N ARG A 82 -7.97 27.32 21.01
CA ARG A 82 -9.36 26.98 20.73
C ARG A 82 -9.60 25.50 21.01
N ALA A 83 -10.66 25.20 21.76
CA ALA A 83 -11.12 23.85 22.05
C ALA A 83 -12.59 23.71 21.67
N PHE A 84 -13.01 22.51 21.26
CA PHE A 84 -14.42 22.21 21.03
C PHE A 84 -14.79 20.82 21.51
N ALA A 85 -16.06 20.62 21.82
CA ALA A 85 -16.67 19.35 22.11
C ALA A 85 -17.94 19.20 21.27
N VAL A 86 -18.11 18.04 20.62
CA VAL A 86 -19.36 17.62 20.00
C VAL A 86 -19.84 16.38 20.72
N VAL A 87 -21.08 16.39 21.20
CA VAL A 87 -21.70 15.28 21.92
C VAL A 87 -22.96 14.89 21.17
N PHE A 88 -23.02 13.65 20.69
CA PHE A 88 -24.22 13.12 20.03
C PHE A 88 -25.10 12.40 21.06
N ASP A 89 -26.32 12.93 21.23
CA ASP A 89 -27.29 12.39 22.17
C ASP A 89 -27.98 11.15 21.58
N THR A 90 -28.36 11.22 20.30
CA THR A 90 -29.12 10.17 19.62
C THR A 90 -28.72 10.02 18.16
N THR A 91 -28.69 8.78 17.68
CA THR A 91 -28.58 8.43 16.26
C THR A 91 -29.91 7.88 15.76
N ILE A 92 -30.28 8.24 14.54
CA ILE A 92 -31.45 7.77 13.81
C ILE A 92 -30.97 7.16 12.49
N ILE A 93 -31.30 5.89 12.25
CA ILE A 93 -31.03 5.18 10.99
C ILE A 93 -32.38 4.70 10.45
N GLY A 94 -32.81 5.25 9.32
CA GLY A 94 -34.17 5.05 8.83
C GLY A 94 -35.22 5.53 9.85
N GLU A 95 -36.09 4.65 10.34
CA GLU A 95 -37.10 4.96 11.36
C GLU A 95 -36.67 4.64 12.81
N ARG A 96 -35.48 4.05 13.00
CA ARG A 96 -35.01 3.56 14.31
C ARG A 96 -34.14 4.62 14.99
N SER A 97 -34.51 5.01 16.22
CA SER A 97 -33.77 5.96 17.05
C SER A 97 -33.10 5.23 18.23
N GLU A 98 -31.82 5.50 18.45
CA GLU A 98 -31.00 4.89 19.50
C GLU A 98 -30.17 5.93 20.24
N PRO A 99 -29.84 5.71 21.54
CA PRO A 99 -28.86 6.53 22.25
C PRO A 99 -27.47 6.34 21.62
N ASP A 100 -26.77 7.44 21.31
CA ASP A 100 -25.45 7.38 20.67
C ASP A 100 -24.33 7.52 21.71
N GLY A 101 -24.26 8.68 22.37
CA GLY A 101 -23.27 8.97 23.41
C GLY A 101 -21.84 9.18 22.89
N ARG A 102 -21.60 9.14 21.57
CA ARG A 102 -20.29 9.47 20.99
C ARG A 102 -19.92 10.92 21.27
N THR A 103 -18.65 11.13 21.61
CA THR A 103 -18.09 12.45 21.84
C THR A 103 -16.84 12.69 21.02
N PHE A 104 -16.69 13.92 20.53
CA PHE A 104 -15.51 14.42 19.83
C PHE A 104 -14.99 15.64 20.58
N VAL A 105 -13.83 15.50 21.22
CA VAL A 105 -13.25 16.53 22.06
C VAL A 105 -11.90 16.92 21.49
N PHE A 106 -11.74 18.19 21.14
CA PHE A 106 -10.47 18.77 20.78
C PHE A 106 -10.01 19.72 21.87
N ASP A 107 -8.87 19.44 22.50
CA ASP A 107 -8.35 20.19 23.66
C ASP A 107 -7.38 21.33 23.29
N GLY A 108 -7.16 21.56 22.00
CA GLY A 108 -6.16 22.50 21.48
C GLY A 108 -4.89 21.82 20.94
N GLN A 109 -4.72 20.52 21.19
CA GLN A 109 -3.59 19.73 20.69
C GLN A 109 -3.97 18.31 20.26
N TRP A 110 -4.84 17.67 21.02
CA TRP A 110 -5.35 16.33 20.82
C TRP A 110 -6.80 16.37 20.41
N LEU A 111 -7.14 15.52 19.45
CA LEU A 111 -8.52 15.17 19.14
C LEU A 111 -8.79 13.78 19.73
N THR A 112 -9.75 13.73 20.65
CA THR A 112 -10.19 12.53 21.35
C THR A 112 -11.61 12.20 20.89
N GLU A 113 -11.79 11.00 20.37
CA GLU A 113 -13.08 10.42 20.01
C GLU A 113 -13.41 9.30 20.97
N ARG A 114 -14.62 9.30 21.52
CA ARG A 114 -15.14 8.23 22.37
C ARG A 114 -16.28 7.51 21.65
N ILE A 115 -16.19 6.19 21.59
CA ILE A 115 -17.19 5.32 20.98
C ILE A 115 -17.76 4.38 22.05
N PRO A 116 -18.85 4.76 22.74
CA PRO A 116 -19.34 4.01 23.90
C PRO A 116 -19.79 2.59 23.61
N GLU A 117 -20.36 2.36 22.43
CA GLU A 117 -20.79 1.03 21.99
C GLU A 117 -19.61 0.05 21.88
N GLU A 118 -18.44 0.56 21.50
CA GLU A 118 -17.22 -0.22 21.29
C GLU A 118 -16.30 -0.24 22.52
N LYS A 119 -16.61 0.57 23.55
CA LYS A 119 -15.71 0.86 24.67
C LYS A 119 -14.30 1.26 24.21
N LEU A 120 -14.25 2.09 23.16
CA LEU A 120 -13.02 2.50 22.51
C LEU A 120 -12.83 4.01 22.62
N VAL A 121 -11.59 4.41 22.90
CA VAL A 121 -11.13 5.81 22.84
C VAL A 121 -10.05 5.93 21.78
N LEU A 122 -10.26 6.78 20.79
CA LEU A 122 -9.27 7.11 19.78
C LEU A 122 -8.71 8.50 20.08
N ARG A 123 -7.40 8.61 20.31
CA ARG A 123 -6.76 9.87 20.69
C ARG A 123 -5.61 10.20 19.75
N ARG A 124 -5.75 11.27 18.96
CA ARG A 124 -4.80 11.67 17.91
C ARG A 124 -4.23 13.05 18.20
N GLN A 125 -2.90 13.17 18.19
CA GLN A 125 -2.24 14.47 18.35
C GLN A 125 -2.21 15.18 16.99
N VAL A 126 -3.16 16.09 16.78
CA VAL A 126 -3.36 16.76 15.47
C VAL A 126 -2.58 18.07 15.34
N ALA A 127 -2.05 18.60 16.45
CA ALA A 127 -1.18 19.79 16.44
C ALA A 127 0.16 19.53 17.16
N PRO A 128 1.30 20.05 16.62
CA PRO A 128 2.57 20.02 17.32
C PRO A 128 2.49 20.76 18.68
N PRO A 129 3.22 20.29 19.71
CA PRO A 129 3.34 21.03 20.96
C PRO A 129 3.78 22.48 20.72
N GLY A 130 2.99 23.45 21.18
CA GLY A 130 3.28 24.89 21.05
C GLY A 130 2.86 25.54 19.73
N ALA A 131 2.28 24.80 18.77
CA ALA A 131 1.81 25.38 17.51
C ALA A 131 0.47 26.13 17.65
N ASP A 132 0.23 27.06 16.72
CA ASP A 132 -1.03 27.79 16.58
C ASP A 132 -1.88 27.05 15.52
N PHE A 133 -2.76 26.15 15.99
CA PHE A 133 -3.63 25.32 15.16
C PHE A 133 -5.08 25.74 15.36
N ASP A 134 -5.78 26.08 14.28
CA ASP A 134 -7.18 26.49 14.33
C ASP A 134 -8.11 25.35 13.86
N PRO A 135 -8.90 24.74 14.77
CA PRO A 135 -9.79 23.63 14.43
C PRO A 135 -10.99 24.04 13.56
N LEU A 136 -11.22 25.35 13.36
CA LEU A 136 -12.29 25.89 12.52
C LEU A 136 -11.80 26.20 11.10
N LYS A 137 -10.55 25.89 10.75
CA LYS A 137 -9.98 26.18 9.43
C LYS A 137 -10.46 25.24 8.34
N ILE A 138 -10.89 25.80 7.21
CA ILE A 138 -11.39 25.03 6.06
C ILE A 138 -10.29 24.13 5.51
N GLY A 139 -10.55 22.82 5.50
CA GLY A 139 -9.67 21.81 4.93
C GLY A 139 -8.43 21.47 5.76
N GLU A 140 -8.35 21.91 7.02
CA GLU A 140 -7.29 21.55 7.98
C GLU A 140 -7.85 21.19 9.38
N GLY A 141 -9.02 21.73 9.76
CA GLY A 141 -9.66 21.48 11.06
C GLY A 141 -10.68 20.33 11.04
N PRO A 142 -10.90 19.65 12.19
CA PRO A 142 -11.84 18.52 12.31
C PRO A 142 -13.32 18.93 12.31
N LEU A 143 -13.65 20.22 12.50
CA LEU A 143 -15.02 20.73 12.58
C LEU A 143 -15.46 21.36 11.24
N PRO A 144 -16.58 20.92 10.62
CA PRO A 144 -16.97 21.34 9.26
C PRO A 144 -17.67 22.72 9.20
N LEU A 145 -17.57 23.53 10.26
CA LEU A 145 -18.26 24.82 10.38
C LEU A 145 -17.24 25.93 10.60
N PRO A 146 -16.64 26.44 9.52
CA PRO A 146 -15.56 27.39 9.62
C PRO A 146 -16.03 28.79 10.02
N LEU A 147 -15.32 29.41 10.95
CA LEU A 147 -15.45 30.83 11.31
C LEU A 147 -14.07 31.47 11.29
N GLY A 148 -13.98 32.79 11.04
CA GLY A 148 -12.71 33.51 11.07
C GLY A 148 -11.76 33.21 9.92
N GLN A 149 -12.28 32.72 8.79
CA GLN A 149 -11.44 32.31 7.67
C GLN A 149 -10.91 33.52 6.91
N LYS A 150 -9.58 33.59 6.74
CA LYS A 150 -8.97 34.65 5.95
C LYS A 150 -9.42 34.55 4.50
N LYS A 151 -9.87 35.67 3.95
CA LYS A 151 -10.28 35.78 2.55
C LYS A 151 -9.19 35.32 1.59
N ALA A 152 -7.93 35.66 1.88
CA ALA A 152 -6.78 35.25 1.08
C ALA A 152 -6.59 33.73 1.05
N ASP A 153 -6.86 33.03 2.15
CA ASP A 153 -6.68 31.58 2.24
C ASP A 153 -7.80 30.83 1.49
N ILE A 154 -9.03 31.34 1.56
CA ILE A 154 -10.15 30.81 0.77
C ILE A 154 -9.85 30.94 -0.73
N LEU A 155 -9.51 32.14 -1.20
CA LEU A 155 -9.29 32.40 -2.63
C LEU A 155 -8.01 31.72 -3.17
N ALA A 156 -7.04 31.41 -2.32
CA ALA A 156 -5.84 30.67 -2.71
C ALA A 156 -6.14 29.18 -2.98
N ASN A 157 -7.16 28.61 -2.33
CA ASN A 157 -7.44 27.17 -2.37
C ASN A 157 -8.76 26.82 -3.08
N TYR A 158 -9.71 27.74 -3.17
CA TYR A 158 -11.05 27.47 -3.70
C TYR A 158 -11.50 28.56 -4.67
N ASN A 159 -12.24 28.14 -5.69
CA ASN A 159 -13.10 29.02 -6.47
C ASN A 159 -14.35 29.28 -5.61
N ALA A 160 -14.50 30.52 -5.14
CA ALA A 160 -15.58 30.91 -4.25
C ALA A 160 -16.70 31.64 -5.02
N GLU A 161 -17.94 31.31 -4.73
CA GLU A 161 -19.13 31.94 -5.32
C GLU A 161 -20.20 32.20 -4.25
N MET A 162 -20.93 33.31 -4.40
CA MET A 162 -22.08 33.63 -3.53
C MET A 162 -23.37 33.32 -4.27
N LEU A 163 -24.19 32.45 -3.70
CA LEU A 163 -25.42 31.93 -4.33
C LEU A 163 -26.68 32.34 -3.56
N ALA A 164 -27.86 32.14 -4.17
CA ALA A 164 -29.13 32.32 -3.46
C ALA A 164 -29.28 31.25 -2.36
N PRO A 165 -29.95 31.51 -1.21
CA PRO A 165 -29.85 30.63 -0.04
C PRO A 165 -30.53 29.27 -0.20
N SER A 166 -31.36 29.12 -1.23
CA SER A 166 -32.03 27.88 -1.61
C SER A 166 -31.32 27.12 -2.73
N GLU A 167 -30.26 27.69 -3.31
CA GLU A 167 -29.63 27.20 -4.54
C GLU A 167 -28.77 25.95 -4.28
N GLY A 168 -29.12 24.84 -4.94
CA GLY A 168 -28.51 23.52 -4.72
C GLY A 168 -29.15 22.70 -3.59
N ILE A 169 -30.22 23.19 -2.96
CA ILE A 169 -30.98 22.46 -1.90
C ILE A 169 -32.49 22.51 -2.15
N GLU A 170 -32.94 22.85 -3.36
CA GLU A 170 -34.33 23.10 -3.73
C GLU A 170 -35.24 21.88 -3.48
N HIS A 171 -34.66 20.68 -3.66
CA HIS A 171 -35.30 19.39 -3.45
C HIS A 171 -35.54 19.04 -1.96
N ARG A 172 -34.97 19.82 -1.02
CA ARG A 172 -35.10 19.63 0.44
C ARG A 172 -35.86 20.78 1.07
N GLU A 173 -37.20 20.69 1.09
CA GLU A 173 -38.09 21.74 1.62
C GLU A 173 -37.77 22.10 3.09
N ASP A 174 -37.28 21.14 3.88
CA ASP A 174 -36.85 21.38 5.26
C ASP A 174 -35.59 22.27 5.33
N LEU A 175 -34.62 22.03 4.44
CA LEU A 175 -33.38 22.83 4.35
C LEU A 175 -33.66 24.22 3.78
N VAL A 176 -34.47 24.34 2.72
CA VAL A 176 -34.88 25.62 2.14
C VAL A 176 -35.56 26.52 3.18
N LYS A 177 -36.44 25.96 4.01
CA LYS A 177 -37.07 26.69 5.12
C LYS A 177 -36.04 27.10 6.17
N PHE A 178 -35.07 26.23 6.46
CA PHE A 178 -34.06 26.43 7.49
C PHE A 178 -33.00 27.48 7.13
N THR A 179 -32.62 27.58 5.85
CA THR A 179 -31.62 28.51 5.31
C THR A 179 -32.22 29.84 4.84
N ASN A 180 -33.54 30.00 4.91
CA ASN A 180 -34.21 31.24 4.51
C ASN A 180 -33.61 32.47 5.24
N GLY A 181 -33.20 33.48 4.47
CA GLY A 181 -32.56 34.69 4.98
C GLY A 181 -31.05 34.58 5.26
N CYS A 182 -30.42 33.44 5.00
CA CYS A 182 -28.97 33.27 5.09
C CYS A 182 -28.24 33.85 3.86
N ALA A 183 -26.93 34.02 3.96
CA ALA A 183 -26.02 34.15 2.84
C ALA A 183 -25.37 32.79 2.57
N GLN A 184 -25.30 32.37 1.31
CA GLN A 184 -24.68 31.11 0.91
C GLN A 184 -23.35 31.35 0.21
N LEU A 185 -22.32 30.63 0.65
CA LEU A 185 -20.99 30.60 0.06
C LEU A 185 -20.71 29.19 -0.46
N MET A 186 -20.52 29.06 -1.77
CA MET A 186 -20.07 27.83 -2.41
C MET A 186 -18.57 27.90 -2.66
N LEU A 187 -17.86 26.83 -2.32
CA LEU A 187 -16.42 26.67 -2.50
C LEU A 187 -16.15 25.39 -3.30
N VAL A 188 -15.56 25.54 -4.47
CA VAL A 188 -15.09 24.43 -5.30
C VAL A 188 -13.57 24.42 -5.28
N PRO A 189 -12.89 23.31 -4.93
CA PRO A 189 -11.42 23.27 -4.94
C PRO A 189 -10.86 23.71 -6.30
N ASN A 190 -9.93 24.67 -6.27
CA ASN A 190 -9.26 25.12 -7.50
C ASN A 190 -8.19 24.10 -7.94
N GLU A 191 -7.56 24.29 -9.10
CA GLU A 191 -6.57 23.33 -9.65
C GLU A 191 -5.41 22.98 -8.68
N VAL A 192 -5.06 23.89 -7.77
CA VAL A 192 -4.00 23.69 -6.77
C VAL A 192 -4.48 22.81 -5.61
N ARG A 193 -5.77 22.86 -5.29
CA ARG A 193 -6.40 22.20 -4.15
C ARG A 193 -7.15 20.92 -4.53
N ALA A 194 -7.75 20.83 -5.71
CA ALA A 194 -8.55 19.69 -6.20
C ALA A 194 -7.85 18.31 -6.13
N PRO A 195 -6.51 18.20 -6.35
CA PRO A 195 -5.79 16.94 -6.16
C PRO A 195 -5.61 16.55 -4.68
N LYS A 196 -5.85 17.50 -3.75
CA LYS A 196 -5.57 17.40 -2.32
C LYS A 196 -6.81 17.50 -1.44
N ASP A 197 -7.97 17.65 -2.06
CA ASP A 197 -9.26 17.78 -1.38
C ASP A 197 -10.12 16.57 -1.70
N ASP A 198 -10.84 16.09 -0.69
CA ASP A 198 -11.73 14.93 -0.82
C ASP A 198 -13.14 15.38 -1.24
N PHE A 199 -13.37 16.69 -1.23
CA PHE A 199 -14.61 17.31 -1.65
C PHE A 199 -14.59 17.68 -3.13
N GLU A 200 -15.69 17.42 -3.83
CA GLU A 200 -15.98 18.10 -5.09
C GLU A 200 -16.55 19.51 -4.81
N GLU A 201 -17.27 19.67 -3.70
CA GLU A 201 -17.97 20.90 -3.38
C GLU A 201 -18.21 21.08 -1.88
N ILE A 202 -18.06 22.32 -1.38
CA ILE A 202 -18.42 22.72 -0.02
C ILE A 202 -19.37 23.92 -0.11
N ARG A 203 -20.55 23.81 0.51
CA ARG A 203 -21.50 24.92 0.65
C ARG A 203 -21.68 25.30 2.12
N LEU A 204 -21.68 26.59 2.39
CA LEU A 204 -21.76 27.15 3.74
C LEU A 204 -22.85 28.21 3.79
N TRP A 205 -23.73 28.14 4.78
CA TRP A 205 -24.79 29.13 5.00
C TRP A 205 -24.54 29.87 6.31
N TYR A 206 -24.63 31.19 6.24
CA TYR A 206 -24.46 32.07 7.37
C TYR A 206 -25.67 32.98 7.57
N VAL A 207 -26.02 33.24 8.82
CA VAL A 207 -27.03 34.25 9.18
C VAL A 207 -26.33 35.49 9.72
N LYS A 208 -26.73 36.67 9.25
CA LYS A 208 -26.26 37.96 9.76
C LYS A 208 -27.30 38.53 10.73
N ASP A 209 -26.92 38.70 11.98
CA ASP A 209 -27.76 39.35 12.99
C ASP A 209 -27.01 40.45 13.76
N GLU A 210 -27.61 41.02 14.80
CA GLU A 210 -27.01 42.09 15.62
C GLU A 210 -25.71 41.67 16.33
N ARG A 211 -25.44 40.36 16.43
CA ARG A 211 -24.27 39.77 17.10
C ARG A 211 -23.12 39.48 16.12
N GLY A 212 -23.39 39.42 14.81
CA GLY A 212 -22.38 39.20 13.77
C GLY A 212 -22.81 38.19 12.71
N LEU A 213 -21.82 37.62 12.00
CA LEU A 213 -22.02 36.55 11.03
C LEU A 213 -21.90 35.20 11.74
N LEU A 214 -22.98 34.43 11.77
CA LEU A 214 -23.05 33.15 12.47
C LEU A 214 -23.28 31.98 11.52
N PRO A 215 -22.65 30.81 11.75
CA PRO A 215 -22.82 29.66 10.89
C PRO A 215 -24.19 29.04 11.16
N ARG A 216 -24.90 28.70 10.08
CA ARG A 216 -26.24 28.12 10.13
C ARG A 216 -26.24 26.68 9.63
N MET A 217 -25.58 26.43 8.52
CA MET A 217 -25.52 25.12 7.88
C MET A 217 -24.22 24.96 7.09
N ALA A 218 -23.69 23.74 7.03
CA ALA A 218 -22.68 23.34 6.06
C ALA A 218 -23.17 22.10 5.31
N MET A 219 -22.86 22.02 4.03
CA MET A 219 -23.12 20.87 3.18
C MET A 219 -21.85 20.56 2.39
N THR A 220 -21.45 19.30 2.36
CA THR A 220 -20.28 18.87 1.59
C THR A 220 -20.63 17.71 0.70
N LEU A 221 -20.16 17.77 -0.54
CA LEU A 221 -20.22 16.68 -1.51
C LEU A 221 -18.80 16.14 -1.71
N ASN A 222 -18.60 14.86 -1.43
CA ASN A 222 -17.30 14.21 -1.66
C ASN A 222 -17.20 13.58 -3.06
N LYS A 223 -16.00 13.13 -3.44
CA LYS A 223 -15.76 12.46 -4.74
C LYS A 223 -16.49 11.12 -4.92
N THR A 224 -16.96 10.49 -3.84
CA THR A 224 -17.77 9.27 -3.90
C THR A 224 -19.27 9.57 -4.06
N GLY A 225 -19.65 10.85 -4.04
CA GLY A 225 -21.01 11.34 -4.18
C GLY A 225 -21.80 11.40 -2.86
N ASP A 226 -21.18 11.09 -1.71
CA ASP A 226 -21.85 11.17 -0.41
C ASP A 226 -22.09 12.63 -0.07
N GLU A 227 -23.31 12.91 0.39
CA GLU A 227 -23.71 14.22 0.88
C GLU A 227 -23.72 14.20 2.41
N VAL A 228 -23.04 15.18 3.02
CA VAL A 228 -23.10 15.41 4.46
C VAL A 228 -23.67 16.80 4.71
N VAL A 229 -24.74 16.87 5.51
CA VAL A 229 -25.39 18.12 5.93
C VAL A 229 -25.23 18.28 7.44
N VAL A 230 -24.72 19.42 7.87
CA VAL A 230 -24.59 19.80 9.28
C VAL A 230 -25.39 21.06 9.55
N ARG A 231 -26.39 20.99 10.43
CA ARG A 231 -27.27 22.10 10.81
C ARG A 231 -27.01 22.57 12.24
N LEU A 232 -26.98 23.89 12.46
CA LEU A 232 -26.90 24.50 13.78
C LEU A 232 -28.10 25.39 14.11
N TRP A 233 -28.68 25.21 15.30
CA TRP A 233 -29.68 26.13 15.83
C TRP A 233 -29.49 26.40 17.32
N GLY A 234 -30.13 27.48 17.79
CA GLY A 234 -29.97 27.92 19.18
C GLY A 234 -28.56 28.37 19.51
N VAL A 235 -27.82 28.90 18.52
CA VAL A 235 -26.44 29.42 18.72
C VAL A 235 -26.46 30.55 19.76
N LYS A 236 -25.75 30.32 20.87
CA LYS A 236 -25.50 31.31 21.92
C LYS A 236 -24.02 31.61 21.97
N LEU A 237 -23.67 32.87 22.27
CA LEU A 237 -22.29 33.33 22.33
C LEU A 237 -21.95 33.86 23.73
N ASN A 238 -20.69 33.71 24.13
CA ASN A 238 -20.08 34.33 25.30
C ASN A 238 -20.93 34.12 26.57
N ASP A 239 -21.41 35.20 27.20
CA ASP A 239 -22.19 35.14 28.44
C ASP A 239 -23.52 34.37 28.31
N GLU A 240 -24.04 34.21 27.08
CA GLU A 240 -25.24 33.41 26.82
C GLU A 240 -24.93 31.92 26.62
N ALA A 241 -23.67 31.56 26.32
CA ALA A 241 -23.23 30.20 26.09
C ALA A 241 -22.92 29.49 27.41
N GLU A 242 -23.85 28.67 27.88
CA GLU A 242 -23.63 27.75 28.99
C GLU A 242 -22.84 26.54 28.47
N ILE A 243 -21.62 26.33 28.97
CA ILE A 243 -20.73 25.25 28.58
C ILE A 243 -20.70 24.23 29.72
N ASP A 244 -20.99 22.96 29.42
CA ASP A 244 -20.76 21.87 30.36
C ASP A 244 -19.29 21.48 30.32
N GLU A 245 -18.57 21.62 31.44
CA GLU A 245 -17.16 21.25 31.54
C GLU A 245 -16.97 19.73 31.37
N ALA A 246 -18.00 18.92 31.64
CA ALA A 246 -17.94 17.47 31.47
C ALA A 246 -17.87 17.05 29.99
N ASP A 247 -18.36 17.87 29.07
CA ASP A 247 -18.30 17.59 27.62
C ASP A 247 -16.85 17.61 27.09
N PHE A 248 -15.94 18.28 27.81
CA PHE A 248 -14.52 18.40 27.46
C PHE A 248 -13.63 17.40 28.22
N ASP A 249 -14.21 16.50 29.01
CA ASP A 249 -13.48 15.41 29.65
C ASP A 249 -12.85 14.52 28.55
N ASP A 250 -11.54 14.31 28.63
CA ASP A 250 -10.74 13.49 27.72
C ASP A 250 -10.10 12.26 28.39
N GLU A 251 -10.46 11.96 29.65
CA GLU A 251 -9.98 10.79 30.39
C GLU A 251 -10.48 9.47 29.75
N ILE A 252 -9.67 8.41 29.83
CA ILE A 252 -10.06 7.09 29.30
C ILE A 252 -10.86 6.35 30.39
N PRO A 253 -12.13 5.96 30.16
CA PRO A 253 -12.91 5.26 31.18
C PRO A 253 -12.30 3.90 31.56
N GLU A 254 -12.46 3.49 32.82
CA GLU A 254 -11.93 2.23 33.31
C GLU A 254 -12.51 1.03 32.54
N GLY A 255 -11.63 0.21 31.94
CA GLY A 255 -11.99 -0.97 31.15
C GLY A 255 -12.33 -0.71 29.68
N TRP A 256 -11.97 0.46 29.15
CA TRP A 256 -12.05 0.79 27.72
C TRP A 256 -10.67 0.64 27.04
N ASP A 257 -10.67 0.24 25.78
CA ASP A 257 -9.47 0.20 24.95
C ASP A 257 -9.13 1.62 24.45
N ALA A 258 -7.85 1.92 24.31
CA ALA A 258 -7.38 3.23 23.84
C ALA A 258 -6.30 3.10 22.77
N ASP A 259 -6.54 3.72 21.61
CA ASP A 259 -5.53 3.92 20.56
C ASP A 259 -5.02 5.37 20.63
N ILE A 260 -3.74 5.53 20.98
CA ILE A 260 -3.10 6.83 21.18
C ILE A 260 -2.04 7.04 20.10
N GLN A 261 -2.28 8.01 19.23
CA GLN A 261 -1.42 8.34 18.10
C GLN A 261 -0.70 9.68 18.36
N PRO A 262 0.58 9.68 18.76
CA PRO A 262 1.35 10.90 19.01
C PRO A 262 1.74 11.61 17.70
N TYR A 263 2.07 12.90 17.81
CA TYR A 263 2.42 13.79 16.70
C TYR A 263 3.78 13.38 16.12
N ARG A 264 3.77 12.76 14.94
CA ARG A 264 4.97 12.39 14.19
C ARG A 264 5.34 13.56 13.26
N GLY A 265 6.15 14.49 13.75
CA GLY A 265 6.46 15.74 13.02
C GLY A 265 7.07 15.54 11.63
N ALA A 266 6.70 16.40 10.66
CA ALA A 266 7.27 16.69 9.33
C ALA A 266 7.56 15.53 8.34
N TRP A 267 7.64 14.29 8.79
CA TRP A 267 7.81 13.08 7.99
C TRP A 267 6.49 12.32 8.06
N MET A 268 5.76 12.33 6.94
CA MET A 268 4.30 12.30 6.82
C MET A 268 3.66 13.68 7.01
N LYS A 269 3.83 14.55 6.00
CA LYS A 269 2.62 15.25 5.56
C LYS A 269 1.57 14.17 5.30
N PRO A 270 0.32 14.33 5.77
CA PRO A 270 -0.76 13.50 5.26
C PRO A 270 -0.69 13.54 3.73
N ALA A 271 -1.02 12.44 3.05
CA ALA A 271 -1.19 12.46 1.60
C ALA A 271 -2.01 13.71 1.22
N PRO A 272 -1.67 14.43 0.14
CA PRO A 272 -2.53 15.51 -0.33
C PRO A 272 -3.90 14.88 -0.64
N GLY A 273 -4.93 15.17 0.17
CA GLY A 273 -6.21 14.45 0.14
C GLY A 273 -6.74 14.16 1.55
N THR A 274 -6.94 15.19 2.38
CA THR A 274 -7.42 14.98 3.76
C THR A 274 -8.65 15.81 4.09
N SER A 275 -9.82 15.17 4.03
CA SER A 275 -11.09 15.68 4.51
C SER A 275 -11.06 16.01 6.01
N PRO A 276 -11.87 16.99 6.50
CA PRO A 276 -12.16 17.23 7.91
C PRO A 276 -12.53 15.94 8.66
N VAL A 277 -12.11 15.82 9.92
CA VAL A 277 -12.23 14.57 10.69
C VAL A 277 -13.67 14.10 10.91
N LEU A 278 -14.67 15.00 10.93
CA LEU A 278 -16.10 14.62 10.95
C LEU A 278 -16.61 14.00 9.63
N ALA A 279 -15.90 14.21 8.51
CA ALA A 279 -16.14 13.53 7.23
C ALA A 279 -15.32 12.21 7.10
N ARG A 280 -14.25 12.05 7.90
CA ARG A 280 -13.36 10.86 7.93
C ARG A 280 -13.85 9.69 8.79
N LEU A 281 -15.09 9.72 9.26
CA LEU A 281 -15.57 8.77 10.27
C LEU A 281 -15.66 7.30 9.80
N ILE A 282 -15.26 6.94 8.57
CA ILE A 282 -15.26 5.53 8.09
C ILE A 282 -14.03 5.15 7.20
N GLU A 283 -12.98 5.96 7.05
CA GLU A 283 -11.85 5.59 6.16
C GLU A 283 -10.48 5.49 6.85
N GLN A 284 -9.79 4.34 6.70
CA GLN A 284 -8.41 4.09 7.12
C GLN A 284 -7.40 4.55 6.04
N PRO A 285 -6.22 5.08 6.41
CA PRO A 285 -5.31 5.73 5.47
C PRO A 285 -4.47 4.75 4.62
N GLU A 286 -4.43 4.99 3.31
CA GLU A 286 -3.43 4.47 2.37
C GLU A 286 -2.19 5.38 2.30
N ILE A 287 -1.01 4.77 2.21
CA ILE A 287 0.28 5.46 2.09
C ILE A 287 0.66 5.49 0.60
N SER A 288 0.63 6.69 -0.02
CA SER A 288 1.17 6.94 -1.36
C SER A 288 2.50 7.69 -1.26
N ILE A 289 3.57 7.11 -1.81
CA ILE A 289 4.88 7.76 -1.99
C ILE A 289 4.95 8.25 -3.44
N SER A 290 5.00 9.57 -3.64
CA SER A 290 5.14 10.21 -4.96
C SER A 290 6.63 10.37 -5.30
N ALA A 291 7.00 9.91 -6.50
CA ALA A 291 8.37 9.78 -7.01
C ALA A 291 9.02 11.09 -7.55
N ASP A 292 8.35 12.24 -7.49
CA ASP A 292 8.72 13.36 -8.37
C ASP A 292 9.52 14.52 -7.73
N LYS A 293 10.37 14.22 -6.74
CA LYS A 293 11.33 15.20 -6.17
C LYS A 293 12.64 14.58 -5.72
N LEU A 294 13.44 14.05 -6.65
CA LEU A 294 14.81 13.65 -6.34
C LEU A 294 15.79 14.10 -7.44
N LYS A 295 16.05 15.41 -7.49
CA LYS A 295 17.46 15.80 -7.54
C LYS A 295 18.00 15.53 -6.14
N LEU A 296 18.43 14.29 -5.90
CA LEU A 296 19.11 13.88 -4.67
C LEU A 296 20.39 14.69 -4.56
N GLU A 297 20.34 15.81 -3.84
CA GLU A 297 21.56 16.47 -3.38
C GLU A 297 22.29 15.46 -2.49
N GLN A 298 23.55 15.17 -2.82
CA GLN A 298 24.40 14.35 -1.95
C GLN A 298 24.39 14.98 -0.55
N PRO A 299 24.22 14.20 0.53
CA PRO A 299 24.31 14.76 1.87
C PRO A 299 25.70 15.38 2.07
N GLU A 300 25.76 16.70 2.22
CA GLU A 300 27.00 17.41 2.56
C GLU A 300 27.38 17.09 4.01
N PHE A 301 28.36 16.21 4.18
CA PHE A 301 28.93 15.93 5.49
C PHE A 301 30.07 16.91 5.78
N THR A 302 29.80 17.87 6.64
CA THR A 302 30.83 18.78 7.19
C THR A 302 31.50 18.13 8.41
N LEU A 303 32.72 18.58 8.73
CA LEU A 303 33.44 18.08 9.91
C LEU A 303 32.58 18.27 11.16
N HIS A 304 32.37 17.18 11.89
CA HIS A 304 31.54 17.20 13.09
C HIS A 304 32.04 18.28 14.08
N PRO A 305 31.17 19.14 14.64
CA PRO A 305 31.60 20.28 15.47
C PRO A 305 32.44 19.90 16.70
N THR A 306 32.30 18.66 17.18
CA THR A 306 33.11 18.17 18.31
C THR A 306 34.50 17.74 17.85
N VAL A 307 34.63 17.18 16.64
CA VAL A 307 35.93 16.86 16.03
C VAL A 307 36.66 18.16 15.68
N GLN A 308 35.95 19.15 15.12
CA GLN A 308 36.51 20.49 14.87
C GLN A 308 37.04 21.12 16.16
N ARG A 309 36.28 21.06 17.26
CA ARG A 309 36.73 21.57 18.57
C ARG A 309 37.98 20.86 19.11
N LEU A 310 38.18 19.58 18.79
CA LEU A 310 39.41 18.86 19.15
C LEU A 310 40.58 19.30 18.28
N LEU A 311 40.37 19.48 16.97
CA LEU A 311 41.40 20.01 16.09
C LEU A 311 41.82 21.43 16.50
N ASP A 312 40.87 22.27 16.91
CA ASP A 312 41.12 23.64 17.35
C ASP A 312 41.63 23.72 18.81
N ALA A 313 41.74 22.60 19.51
CA ALA A 313 42.08 22.61 20.93
C ALA A 313 43.55 23.04 21.13
N PRO A 314 43.87 23.88 22.14
CA PRO A 314 45.23 24.43 22.33
C PRO A 314 46.34 23.40 22.58
N HIS A 315 45.98 22.15 22.85
CA HIS A 315 46.89 21.06 23.23
C HIS A 315 46.98 19.96 22.15
N THR A 316 46.26 20.10 21.04
CA THR A 316 46.37 19.19 19.90
C THR A 316 47.57 19.64 19.07
N ASP A 317 48.65 18.84 19.07
CA ASP A 317 49.77 19.07 18.18
C ASP A 317 49.45 18.67 16.73
N GLU A 318 50.29 19.10 15.78
CA GLU A 318 50.01 18.90 14.35
C GLU A 318 49.94 17.42 13.95
N GLU A 319 50.75 16.56 14.57
CA GLU A 319 50.71 15.11 14.28
C GLU A 319 49.41 14.48 14.79
N THR A 320 48.97 14.85 15.99
CA THR A 320 47.67 14.45 16.53
C THR A 320 46.52 14.99 15.67
N ALA A 321 46.65 16.22 15.16
CA ALA A 321 45.65 16.81 14.28
C ALA A 321 45.55 16.07 12.94
N LYS A 322 46.69 15.64 12.35
CA LYS A 322 46.73 14.77 11.17
C LYS A 322 46.04 13.44 11.45
N ASP A 323 46.38 12.78 12.57
CA ASP A 323 45.78 11.50 12.96
C ASP A 323 44.25 11.62 13.11
N LEU A 324 43.77 12.69 13.74
CA LEU A 324 42.33 12.97 13.86
C LEU A 324 41.67 13.22 12.49
N ARG A 325 42.29 14.01 11.61
CA ARG A 325 41.76 14.25 10.24
C ARG A 325 41.68 12.96 9.44
N VAL A 326 42.70 12.12 9.49
CA VAL A 326 42.74 10.81 8.84
C VAL A 326 41.67 9.88 9.40
N PHE A 327 41.60 9.74 10.73
CA PHE A 327 40.63 8.86 11.39
C PHE A 327 39.18 9.27 11.11
N HIS A 328 38.90 10.56 10.94
CA HIS A 328 37.57 11.10 10.72
C HIS A 328 37.20 11.37 9.25
N GLY A 329 38.00 11.01 8.25
CA GLY A 329 37.56 11.20 6.86
C GLY A 329 37.77 12.59 6.27
N PHE A 330 38.61 13.45 6.86
CA PHE A 330 38.81 14.85 6.44
C PHE A 330 40.28 15.19 6.19
N TRP A 331 41.07 14.21 5.76
CA TRP A 331 42.48 14.39 5.45
C TRP A 331 42.71 15.04 4.09
N THR A 332 43.88 15.65 3.97
CA THR A 332 44.50 16.12 2.72
C THR A 332 45.65 15.19 2.33
N ASP A 333 46.20 15.31 1.12
CA ASP A 333 47.36 14.52 0.71
C ASP A 333 48.60 14.77 1.59
N GLU A 334 48.73 15.98 2.17
CA GLU A 334 49.80 16.33 3.11
C GLU A 334 49.65 15.59 4.45
N ASP A 335 48.43 15.24 4.84
CA ASP A 335 48.14 14.45 6.04
C ASP A 335 48.46 12.95 5.85
N LEU A 336 48.81 12.49 4.65
CA LEU A 336 49.16 11.08 4.35
C LEU A 336 50.67 10.86 4.23
N ASP A 337 51.46 11.58 5.02
CA ASP A 337 52.93 11.57 4.96
C ASP A 337 53.60 10.35 5.62
N THR A 338 52.86 9.48 6.31
CA THR A 338 53.35 8.19 6.85
C THR A 338 52.65 6.99 6.21
N PRO A 339 53.32 5.84 6.07
CA PRO A 339 52.70 4.60 5.60
C PRO A 339 51.46 4.20 6.43
N SER A 340 51.50 4.38 7.75
CA SER A 340 50.39 4.00 8.64
C SER A 340 49.14 4.87 8.43
N ARG A 341 49.29 6.21 8.35
CA ARG A 341 48.15 7.11 8.06
C ARG A 341 47.57 6.87 6.67
N ARG A 342 48.44 6.63 5.68
CA ARG A 342 48.01 6.27 4.32
C ARG A 342 47.24 4.96 4.31
N ALA A 343 47.75 3.90 4.94
CA ALA A 343 47.06 2.61 5.04
C ALA A 343 45.69 2.72 5.73
N LEU A 344 45.58 3.49 6.82
CA LEU A 344 44.30 3.73 7.49
C LEU A 344 43.31 4.47 6.59
N ALA A 345 43.76 5.51 5.89
CA ALA A 345 42.94 6.25 4.93
C ALA A 345 42.40 5.35 3.80
N MET A 346 43.25 4.47 3.27
CA MET A 346 42.87 3.53 2.22
C MET A 346 41.85 2.49 2.73
N LEU A 347 42.04 1.94 3.94
CA LEU A 347 41.06 1.06 4.59
C LEU A 347 39.69 1.74 4.80
N ILE A 348 39.68 2.99 5.26
CA ILE A 348 38.44 3.75 5.48
C ILE A 348 37.63 3.87 4.19
N ARG A 349 38.31 4.17 3.08
CA ARG A 349 37.71 4.36 1.76
C ARG A 349 37.44 3.06 0.99
N GLY A 350 37.96 1.92 1.47
CA GLY A 350 37.80 0.62 0.82
C GLY A 350 38.84 0.30 -0.25
N ASP A 351 39.86 1.14 -0.47
CA ASP A 351 40.96 0.89 -1.43
C ASP A 351 41.99 -0.10 -0.84
N VAL A 352 41.61 -1.38 -0.76
CA VAL A 352 42.40 -2.42 -0.10
C VAL A 352 43.55 -2.96 -0.95
N ASP A 353 43.56 -2.65 -2.24
CA ASP A 353 44.60 -3.08 -3.21
C ASP A 353 45.75 -2.08 -3.34
N HIS A 354 45.70 -0.94 -2.65
CA HIS A 354 46.78 0.05 -2.68
C HIS A 354 48.13 -0.56 -2.23
N GLU A 355 49.20 -0.25 -2.95
CA GLU A 355 50.58 -0.70 -2.70
C GLU A 355 51.13 -0.39 -1.30
N VAL A 356 50.43 0.42 -0.50
CA VAL A 356 50.86 0.79 0.85
C VAL A 356 50.85 -0.43 1.77
N PHE A 357 49.93 -1.38 1.53
CA PHE A 357 49.80 -2.58 2.35
C PHE A 357 50.95 -3.59 2.14
N ASP A 358 51.78 -3.42 1.11
CA ASP A 358 52.98 -4.24 0.88
C ASP A 358 54.17 -3.79 1.72
N SER A 359 54.11 -2.60 2.34
CA SER A 359 55.18 -2.07 3.17
C SER A 359 55.19 -2.68 4.57
N GLU A 360 56.35 -3.16 5.02
CA GLU A 360 56.55 -3.65 6.39
C GLU A 360 56.41 -2.54 7.46
N ASP A 361 56.50 -1.27 7.05
CA ASP A 361 56.31 -0.11 7.94
C ASP A 361 54.83 0.12 8.30
N VAL A 362 53.89 -0.58 7.63
CA VAL A 362 52.47 -0.55 7.99
C VAL A 362 52.20 -1.54 9.13
N PRO A 363 51.47 -1.12 10.19
CA PRO A 363 51.04 -2.01 11.27
C PRO A 363 50.43 -3.32 10.76
N ALA A 364 50.80 -4.43 11.39
CA ALA A 364 50.41 -5.77 10.96
C ALA A 364 48.89 -6.00 10.99
N ASP A 365 48.18 -5.33 11.90
CA ASP A 365 46.72 -5.39 12.01
C ASP A 365 46.00 -4.66 10.87
N LEU A 366 46.52 -3.53 10.39
CA LEU A 366 45.98 -2.85 9.20
C LEU A 366 46.23 -3.67 7.93
N ARG A 367 47.42 -4.26 7.78
CA ARG A 367 47.73 -5.18 6.67
C ARG A 367 46.87 -6.43 6.71
N ALA A 368 46.63 -6.98 7.91
CA ALA A 368 45.77 -8.14 8.09
C ALA A 368 44.30 -7.82 7.74
N GLU A 369 43.76 -6.67 8.15
CA GLU A 369 42.41 -6.26 7.74
C GLU A 369 42.29 -6.09 6.22
N ALA A 370 43.26 -5.43 5.58
CA ALA A 370 43.29 -5.29 4.12
C ALA A 370 43.34 -6.66 3.44
N ALA A 371 44.20 -7.57 3.92
CA ALA A 371 44.30 -8.93 3.39
C ALA A 371 42.98 -9.69 3.46
N ILE A 372 42.24 -9.62 4.58
CA ILE A 372 40.92 -10.27 4.68
C ILE A 372 39.96 -9.70 3.63
N ARG A 373 39.88 -8.36 3.49
CA ARG A 373 39.00 -7.67 2.53
C ARG A 373 39.36 -7.97 1.07
N ARG A 374 40.65 -8.18 0.75
CA ARG A 374 41.13 -8.65 -0.58
C ARG A 374 40.81 -10.12 -0.86
N GLY A 375 40.35 -10.87 0.14
CA GLY A 375 40.11 -12.31 0.03
C GLY A 375 41.36 -13.17 0.28
N GLU A 376 42.33 -12.67 1.05
CA GLU A 376 43.57 -13.35 1.46
C GLU A 376 43.62 -13.62 2.99
N PRO A 377 42.61 -14.28 3.59
CA PRO A 377 42.52 -14.46 5.04
C PRO A 377 43.69 -15.26 5.63
N GLU A 378 44.35 -16.13 4.87
CA GLU A 378 45.53 -16.87 5.32
C GLU A 378 46.69 -15.92 5.68
N LEU A 379 46.92 -14.89 4.88
CA LEU A 379 47.94 -13.87 5.16
C LEU A 379 47.61 -13.12 6.46
N ALA A 380 46.33 -12.83 6.71
CA ALA A 380 45.91 -12.20 7.95
C ALA A 380 46.18 -13.07 9.18
N LEU A 381 46.02 -14.39 9.07
CA LEU A 381 46.37 -15.34 10.13
C LEU A 381 47.88 -15.32 10.42
N GLU A 382 48.72 -15.27 9.39
CA GLU A 382 50.18 -15.19 9.52
C GLU A 382 50.62 -13.87 10.20
N LEU A 383 50.10 -12.74 9.71
CA LEU A 383 50.44 -11.41 10.22
C LEU A 383 50.07 -11.21 11.70
N THR A 384 49.05 -11.92 12.18
CA THR A 384 48.52 -11.77 13.53
C THR A 384 48.87 -12.93 14.47
N GLU A 385 49.59 -13.96 14.03
CA GLU A 385 49.81 -15.22 14.78
C GLU A 385 50.31 -14.99 16.23
N ASN A 386 51.24 -14.05 16.39
CA ASN A 386 51.93 -13.80 17.66
C ASN A 386 51.29 -12.69 18.51
N ASP A 387 50.28 -11.98 18.01
CA ASP A 387 49.60 -10.91 18.73
C ASP A 387 48.39 -11.43 19.54
N GLN A 388 48.33 -11.09 20.82
CA GLN A 388 47.27 -11.49 21.75
C GLN A 388 46.27 -10.36 22.07
N SER A 389 46.38 -9.21 21.39
CA SER A 389 45.41 -8.12 21.48
C SER A 389 43.99 -8.57 21.10
N LEU A 390 42.96 -7.89 21.61
CA LEU A 390 41.57 -8.19 21.20
C LEU A 390 41.39 -7.90 19.70
N ARG A 391 42.12 -6.91 19.16
CA ARG A 391 42.17 -6.62 17.73
C ARG A 391 42.66 -7.81 16.91
N ALA A 392 43.79 -8.40 17.27
CA ALA A 392 44.33 -9.56 16.56
C ALA A 392 43.44 -10.81 16.71
N ILE A 393 42.85 -11.02 17.89
CA ILE A 393 41.87 -12.11 18.11
C ILE A 393 40.65 -11.94 17.18
N HIS A 394 40.12 -10.74 17.07
CA HIS A 394 39.03 -10.43 16.14
C HIS A 394 39.41 -10.72 14.69
N LEU A 395 40.56 -10.20 14.22
CA LEU A 395 41.00 -10.40 12.83
C LEU A 395 41.21 -11.88 12.50
N ARG A 396 41.80 -12.68 13.41
CA ARG A 396 41.91 -14.14 13.22
C ARG A 396 40.56 -14.83 13.22
N THR A 397 39.64 -14.40 14.08
CA THR A 397 38.27 -14.93 14.11
C THR A 397 37.59 -14.70 12.76
N TRP A 398 37.64 -13.47 12.24
CA TRP A 398 37.09 -13.11 10.93
C TRP A 398 37.77 -13.88 9.79
N ALA A 399 39.09 -13.97 9.78
CA ALA A 399 39.83 -14.75 8.78
C ALA A 399 39.43 -16.24 8.78
N TYR A 400 39.26 -16.86 9.95
CA TYR A 400 38.74 -18.23 10.04
C TYR A 400 37.29 -18.35 9.55
N SER A 401 36.43 -17.36 9.80
CA SER A 401 35.07 -17.32 9.26
C SER A 401 35.07 -17.24 7.73
N GLU A 402 35.92 -16.38 7.13
CA GLU A 402 36.05 -16.25 5.67
C GLU A 402 36.55 -17.53 4.98
N LEU A 403 37.31 -18.35 5.71
CA LEU A 403 37.78 -19.67 5.28
C LEU A 403 36.77 -20.80 5.55
N ALA A 404 35.56 -20.47 6.02
CA ALA A 404 34.54 -21.42 6.48
C ALA A 404 35.05 -22.40 7.57
N GLN A 405 36.09 -22.02 8.31
CA GLN A 405 36.65 -22.77 9.41
C GLN A 405 35.96 -22.39 10.73
N TYR A 406 34.64 -22.54 10.80
CA TYR A 406 33.80 -22.06 11.90
C TYR A 406 34.21 -22.60 13.28
N ASP A 407 34.68 -23.85 13.35
CA ASP A 407 35.22 -24.42 14.59
C ASP A 407 36.49 -23.71 15.08
N ASN A 408 37.35 -23.27 14.15
CA ASN A 408 38.54 -22.49 14.47
C ASN A 408 38.16 -21.08 14.89
N ALA A 409 37.21 -20.43 14.18
CA ALA A 409 36.67 -19.12 14.55
C ALA A 409 36.01 -19.15 15.95
N ALA A 410 35.21 -20.18 16.25
CA ALA A 410 34.58 -20.38 17.56
C ALA A 410 35.59 -20.59 18.69
N ARG A 411 36.71 -21.28 18.40
CA ARG A 411 37.80 -21.49 19.35
C ARG A 411 38.61 -20.22 19.58
N GLU A 412 38.89 -19.47 18.53
CA GLU A 412 39.67 -18.23 18.61
C GLU A 412 38.89 -17.13 19.33
N SER A 413 37.64 -16.90 18.96
CA SER A 413 36.76 -15.93 19.61
C SER A 413 36.52 -16.20 21.11
N ARG A 414 36.63 -17.45 21.57
CA ARG A 414 36.59 -17.77 23.01
C ARG A 414 37.72 -17.09 23.79
N ARG A 415 38.87 -16.83 23.17
CA ARG A 415 39.96 -16.10 23.82
C ARG A 415 39.57 -14.66 24.15
N ALA A 416 38.76 -14.02 23.30
CA ALA A 416 38.21 -12.69 23.60
C ALA A 416 37.32 -12.72 24.85
N VAL A 417 36.47 -13.74 25.00
CA VAL A 417 35.67 -13.96 26.22
C VAL A 417 36.57 -14.07 27.45
N ASP A 418 37.63 -14.90 27.38
CA ASP A 418 38.54 -15.11 28.51
C ASP A 418 39.27 -13.83 28.94
N VAL A 419 39.66 -12.99 27.98
CA VAL A 419 40.29 -11.69 28.24
C VAL A 419 39.28 -10.72 28.87
N MET A 420 38.10 -10.56 28.25
CA MET A 420 37.06 -9.63 28.69
C MET A 420 36.43 -9.98 30.05
N LEU A 421 36.50 -11.25 30.48
CA LEU A 421 36.08 -11.67 31.81
C LEU A 421 37.13 -11.43 32.89
N LYS A 422 38.42 -11.50 32.54
CA LYS A 422 39.54 -11.34 33.49
C LYS A 422 39.92 -9.88 33.70
N GLU A 423 39.75 -9.06 32.66
CA GLU A 423 40.28 -7.71 32.61
C GLU A 423 39.18 -6.71 32.29
N ARG A 424 39.21 -5.55 32.96
CA ARG A 424 38.33 -4.43 32.60
C ARG A 424 38.98 -3.66 31.45
N ILE A 425 38.39 -3.76 30.26
CA ILE A 425 38.88 -3.03 29.08
C ILE A 425 38.50 -1.55 29.20
N GLU A 426 39.50 -0.67 29.18
CA GLU A 426 39.35 0.80 29.28
C GLU A 426 39.62 1.54 27.96
N SER A 427 39.94 0.81 26.88
CA SER A 427 40.14 1.34 25.53
C SER A 427 38.91 1.07 24.67
N ALA A 428 38.36 2.10 24.01
CA ALA A 428 37.24 1.94 23.07
C ALA A 428 37.60 1.04 21.87
N PRO A 429 38.78 1.17 21.22
CA PRO A 429 39.24 0.24 20.19
C PRO A 429 39.30 -1.24 20.62
N GLU A 430 39.91 -1.51 21.78
CA GLU A 430 40.04 -2.89 22.28
C GLU A 430 38.67 -3.47 22.65
N LEU A 431 37.82 -2.68 23.32
CA LEU A 431 36.47 -3.11 23.68
C LEU A 431 35.63 -3.41 22.43
N THR A 432 35.71 -2.54 21.41
CA THR A 432 35.00 -2.73 20.14
C THR A 432 35.48 -3.98 19.41
N SER A 433 36.80 -4.21 19.36
CA SER A 433 37.36 -5.42 18.77
C SER A 433 36.92 -6.69 19.51
N GLY A 434 36.90 -6.64 20.85
CA GLY A 434 36.35 -7.71 21.67
C GLY A 434 34.89 -7.99 21.34
N VAL A 435 34.06 -6.96 21.22
CA VAL A 435 32.64 -7.12 20.82
C VAL A 435 32.50 -7.71 19.42
N LEU A 436 33.27 -7.24 18.43
CA LEU A 436 33.23 -7.80 17.07
C LEU A 436 33.58 -9.30 17.06
N ALA A 437 34.59 -9.72 17.83
CA ALA A 437 34.89 -11.14 18.00
C ALA A 437 33.73 -11.93 18.64
N LEU A 438 32.95 -11.31 19.54
CA LEU A 438 31.77 -11.93 20.14
C LEU A 438 30.54 -11.95 19.21
N ILE A 439 30.38 -10.95 18.33
CA ILE A 439 29.36 -10.97 17.26
C ILE A 439 29.63 -12.15 16.33
N GLU A 440 30.88 -12.30 15.85
CA GLU A 440 31.31 -13.45 15.05
C GLU A 440 31.11 -14.77 15.79
N ARG A 441 31.47 -14.81 17.08
CA ARG A 441 31.23 -15.98 17.94
C ARG A 441 29.76 -16.39 17.95
N ALA A 442 28.84 -15.45 18.11
CA ALA A 442 27.41 -15.73 18.13
C ALA A 442 26.95 -16.35 16.80
N ARG A 443 27.50 -15.88 15.66
CA ARG A 443 27.23 -16.44 14.32
C ARG A 443 27.75 -17.87 14.15
N VAL A 444 28.99 -18.15 14.55
CA VAL A 444 29.63 -19.46 14.29
C VAL A 444 29.36 -20.51 15.37
N ALA A 445 29.24 -20.11 16.64
CA ALA A 445 29.02 -21.02 17.77
C ALA A 445 27.56 -21.08 18.23
N GLY A 446 26.72 -20.15 17.78
CA GLY A 446 25.36 -19.96 18.27
C GLY A 446 25.32 -19.15 19.58
N PRO A 447 24.13 -18.64 19.97
CA PRO A 447 23.96 -17.92 21.22
C PRO A 447 24.15 -18.86 22.43
N GLU A 448 24.74 -18.35 23.51
CA GLU A 448 24.78 -19.06 24.80
C GLU A 448 23.39 -19.11 25.45
N ARG A 449 22.57 -18.09 25.18
CA ARG A 449 21.18 -17.99 25.63
C ARG A 449 20.25 -17.54 24.51
N SER A 450 19.18 -18.31 24.27
CA SER A 450 18.17 -18.01 23.26
C SER A 450 17.14 -16.94 23.67
N ASP A 451 17.31 -16.28 24.81
CA ASP A 451 16.39 -15.26 25.36
C ASP A 451 16.83 -13.81 25.03
N GLY A 452 17.80 -13.67 24.13
CA GLY A 452 18.31 -12.39 23.68
C GLY A 452 19.26 -11.69 24.66
N THR A 453 19.69 -12.35 25.72
CA THR A 453 20.63 -11.77 26.71
C THR A 453 21.99 -11.44 26.09
N ASP A 454 22.47 -12.27 25.16
CA ASP A 454 23.76 -12.06 24.51
C ASP A 454 23.74 -10.77 23.68
N PHE A 455 22.69 -10.56 22.88
CA PHE A 455 22.49 -9.33 22.10
C PHE A 455 22.46 -8.07 22.98
N ARG A 456 21.67 -8.09 24.07
CA ARG A 456 21.63 -6.97 25.04
C ARG A 456 23.00 -6.69 25.66
N THR A 457 23.79 -7.74 25.89
CA THR A 457 25.15 -7.62 26.43
C THR A 457 26.08 -6.95 25.41
N LEU A 458 26.05 -7.38 24.15
CA LEU A 458 26.84 -6.78 23.07
C LEU A 458 26.47 -5.30 22.86
N GLN A 459 25.18 -4.96 22.83
CA GLN A 459 24.71 -3.57 22.76
C GLN A 459 25.19 -2.74 23.95
N ALA A 460 25.15 -3.28 25.17
CA ALA A 460 25.62 -2.57 26.37
C ALA A 460 27.13 -2.28 26.31
N LEU A 461 27.93 -3.24 25.81
CA LEU A 461 29.37 -3.07 25.64
C LEU A 461 29.69 -2.01 24.57
N LEU A 462 28.96 -1.99 23.45
CA LEU A 462 29.10 -0.96 22.41
C LEU A 462 28.66 0.42 22.91
N THR A 463 27.55 0.48 23.65
CA THR A 463 27.08 1.71 24.32
C THR A 463 28.15 2.27 25.26
N ARG A 464 28.83 1.40 26.02
CA ARG A 464 29.96 1.80 26.85
C ARG A 464 31.14 2.30 26.01
N ALA A 465 31.49 1.61 24.91
CA ALA A 465 32.57 2.02 24.03
C ALA A 465 32.33 3.43 23.44
N LYS A 466 31.16 3.67 22.83
CA LYS A 466 30.79 4.96 22.19
C LYS A 466 30.28 6.04 23.16
N GLY A 467 30.08 5.69 24.43
CA GLY A 467 29.46 6.58 25.41
C GLY A 467 30.43 7.01 26.51
N GLU A 468 30.97 6.03 27.24
CA GLU A 468 31.83 6.24 28.40
C GLU A 468 33.31 6.34 28.04
N LEU A 469 33.78 5.51 27.10
CA LEU A 469 35.20 5.41 26.76
C LEU A 469 35.62 6.44 25.73
N ASP A 470 34.97 6.47 24.57
CA ASP A 470 35.25 7.46 23.53
C ASP A 470 34.01 7.75 22.67
N ARG A 471 33.48 8.96 22.81
CA ARG A 471 32.27 9.44 22.10
C ARG A 471 32.47 9.68 20.61
N LEU A 472 33.72 9.79 20.15
CA LEU A 472 34.05 10.06 18.75
C LEU A 472 34.58 8.82 18.04
N TYR A 473 34.72 7.69 18.74
CA TYR A 473 35.14 6.42 18.17
C TYR A 473 34.02 5.78 17.34
N TRP A 474 33.84 6.28 16.11
CA TRP A 474 32.84 5.82 15.16
C TRP A 474 32.88 4.31 14.83
N PRO A 475 34.00 3.56 14.94
CA PRO A 475 33.98 2.11 14.69
C PRO A 475 33.09 1.34 15.68
N ALA A 476 32.89 1.84 16.90
CA ALA A 476 31.93 1.26 17.85
C ALA A 476 30.48 1.43 17.36
N THR A 477 30.16 2.60 16.81
CA THR A 477 28.84 2.87 16.22
C THR A 477 28.63 2.06 14.92
N LEU A 478 29.68 1.84 14.13
CA LEU A 478 29.61 0.95 12.96
C LEU A 478 29.38 -0.50 13.37
N ALA A 479 30.05 -0.99 14.42
CA ALA A 479 29.82 -2.32 14.96
C ALA A 479 28.38 -2.48 15.51
N GLU A 480 27.83 -1.44 16.13
CA GLU A 480 26.42 -1.40 16.54
C GLU A 480 25.47 -1.43 15.34
N ALA A 481 25.75 -0.65 14.30
CA ALA A 481 24.96 -0.65 13.07
C ALA A 481 24.91 -2.03 12.42
N LYS A 482 26.06 -2.72 12.32
CA LYS A 482 26.14 -4.11 11.84
C LYS A 482 25.27 -5.05 12.68
N LEU A 483 25.42 -4.98 14.00
CA LEU A 483 24.65 -5.80 14.93
C LEU A 483 23.14 -5.55 14.81
N LEU A 484 22.72 -4.29 14.63
CA LEU A 484 21.32 -3.93 14.42
C LEU A 484 20.79 -4.42 13.07
N TYR A 485 21.57 -4.27 12.00
CA TYR A 485 21.24 -4.78 10.68
C TYR A 485 21.04 -6.31 10.70
N ASP A 486 21.97 -7.03 11.33
CA ASP A 486 21.89 -8.49 11.54
C ASP A 486 20.64 -8.94 12.30
N LYS A 487 20.08 -8.06 13.16
CA LYS A 487 18.86 -8.34 13.95
C LYS A 487 17.58 -7.82 13.31
N ASP A 488 17.62 -7.42 12.04
CA ASP A 488 16.51 -6.83 11.29
C ASP A 488 15.96 -5.54 11.94
N GLU A 489 16.76 -4.87 12.78
CA GLU A 489 16.46 -3.57 13.41
C GLU A 489 16.81 -2.40 12.46
N ARG A 490 16.18 -2.39 11.28
CA ARG A 490 16.57 -1.57 10.12
C ARG A 490 16.59 -0.07 10.40
N SER A 491 15.61 0.45 11.14
CA SER A 491 15.54 1.88 11.45
C SER A 491 16.71 2.33 12.33
N ALA A 492 16.97 1.57 13.40
CA ALA A 492 18.07 1.86 14.31
C ALA A 492 19.43 1.67 13.62
N ALA A 493 19.57 0.67 12.74
CA ALA A 493 20.76 0.48 11.92
C ALA A 493 21.02 1.69 11.01
N ASN A 494 20.00 2.18 10.29
CA ASN A 494 20.12 3.38 9.46
C ASN A 494 20.54 4.61 10.30
N GLU A 495 19.93 4.83 11.46
CA GLU A 495 20.31 5.94 12.35
C GLU A 495 21.78 5.86 12.80
N ALA A 496 22.24 4.67 13.20
CA ALA A 496 23.63 4.43 13.60
C ALA A 496 24.60 4.67 12.41
N LEU A 497 24.26 4.22 11.20
CA LEU A 497 25.08 4.46 10.00
C LEU A 497 25.19 5.95 9.65
N ILE A 498 24.08 6.70 9.77
CA ILE A 498 24.11 8.16 9.60
C ILE A 498 25.00 8.82 10.66
N GLN A 499 25.03 8.32 11.90
CA GLN A 499 25.96 8.80 12.92
C GLN A 499 27.42 8.49 12.57
N VAL A 500 27.71 7.31 12.01
CA VAL A 500 29.05 6.97 11.51
C VAL A 500 29.46 7.97 10.43
N LEU A 501 28.62 8.21 9.41
CA LEU A 501 28.96 9.12 8.30
C LEU A 501 29.10 10.59 8.72
N LYS A 502 28.41 11.02 9.77
CA LYS A 502 28.65 12.34 10.39
C LYS A 502 30.04 12.47 11.02
N LEU A 503 30.60 11.37 11.52
CA LEU A 503 31.94 11.33 12.12
C LEU A 503 33.02 10.97 11.10
N ASN A 504 32.69 10.20 10.07
CA ASN A 504 33.57 9.79 9.00
C ASN A 504 32.78 9.58 7.68
N PRO A 505 32.68 10.61 6.82
CA PRO A 505 31.92 10.52 5.58
C PRO A 505 32.62 9.72 4.48
N GLN A 506 33.87 9.30 4.69
CA GLN A 506 34.63 8.47 3.78
C GLN A 506 34.56 6.97 4.13
N CYS A 507 33.81 6.59 5.19
CA CYS A 507 33.67 5.21 5.61
C CYS A 507 32.88 4.38 4.60
N ALA A 508 33.57 3.67 3.70
CA ALA A 508 32.97 2.85 2.65
C ALA A 508 32.04 1.77 3.22
N GLU A 509 32.40 1.16 4.34
CA GLU A 509 31.58 0.12 4.96
C GLU A 509 30.22 0.63 5.46
N ALA A 510 30.15 1.88 5.92
CA ALA A 510 28.89 2.51 6.30
C ALA A 510 28.00 2.81 5.07
N TRP A 511 28.62 3.27 3.97
CA TRP A 511 27.93 3.47 2.69
C TRP A 511 27.39 2.16 2.12
N HIS A 512 28.17 1.08 2.19
CA HIS A 512 27.76 -0.26 1.77
C HIS A 512 26.52 -0.73 2.53
N LEU A 513 26.52 -0.67 3.87
CA LEU A 513 25.37 -1.08 4.66
C LEU A 513 24.13 -0.20 4.43
N LEU A 514 24.30 1.11 4.18
CA LEU A 514 23.18 1.97 3.76
C LEU A 514 22.64 1.57 2.38
N GLY A 515 23.52 1.19 1.44
CA GLY A 515 23.15 0.64 0.15
C GLY A 515 22.33 -0.64 0.29
N MET A 516 22.79 -1.58 1.13
CA MET A 516 22.08 -2.83 1.41
C MET A 516 20.71 -2.58 2.05
N LEU A 517 20.61 -1.67 3.03
CA LEU A 517 19.34 -1.25 3.61
C LEU A 517 18.39 -0.65 2.56
N ALA A 518 18.91 0.17 1.64
CA ALA A 518 18.13 0.74 0.55
C ALA A 518 17.60 -0.34 -0.40
N VAL A 519 18.42 -1.35 -0.75
CA VAL A 519 17.96 -2.52 -1.52
C VAL A 519 16.85 -3.28 -0.77
N ASP A 520 17.06 -3.55 0.52
CA ASP A 520 16.11 -4.31 1.34
C ASP A 520 14.76 -3.56 1.52
N SER A 521 14.77 -2.22 1.42
CA SER A 521 13.59 -1.35 1.43
C SER A 521 13.05 -0.99 0.05
N PHE A 522 13.56 -1.58 -1.03
CA PHE A 522 13.17 -1.28 -2.43
C PHE A 522 13.42 0.17 -2.87
N ASP A 523 14.34 0.89 -2.21
CA ASP A 523 14.80 2.23 -2.58
C ASP A 523 16.03 2.11 -3.51
N PHE A 524 15.78 1.67 -4.74
CA PHE A 524 16.83 1.32 -5.70
C PHE A 524 17.62 2.53 -6.22
N ASP A 525 17.00 3.71 -6.27
CA ASP A 525 17.68 4.95 -6.65
C ASP A 525 18.71 5.34 -5.59
N ARG A 526 18.34 5.25 -4.30
CA ARG A 526 19.27 5.46 -3.21
C ARG A 526 20.34 4.37 -3.18
N ALA A 527 20.00 3.11 -3.44
CA ALA A 527 20.99 2.03 -3.54
C ALA A 527 22.04 2.31 -4.62
N ARG A 528 21.61 2.77 -5.80
CA ARG A 528 22.50 3.19 -6.88
C ARG A 528 23.40 4.34 -6.47
N MET A 529 22.84 5.38 -5.83
CA MET A 529 23.63 6.50 -5.31
C MET A 529 24.72 6.03 -4.32
N MET A 530 24.40 5.07 -3.44
CA MET A 530 25.40 4.51 -2.53
C MET A 530 26.47 3.71 -3.28
N SER A 531 26.11 2.97 -4.32
CA SER A 531 27.07 2.29 -5.19
C SER A 531 28.01 3.27 -5.88
N ASP A 532 27.47 4.31 -6.52
CA ASP A 532 28.27 5.35 -7.20
C ASP A 532 29.24 6.01 -6.21
N ARG A 533 28.79 6.24 -4.97
CA ARG A 533 29.64 6.78 -3.91
C ARG A 533 30.75 5.83 -3.48
N LEU A 534 30.49 4.52 -3.43
CA LEU A 534 31.52 3.51 -3.13
C LEU A 534 32.58 3.47 -4.24
N ASP A 535 32.13 3.54 -5.50
CA ASP A 535 33.01 3.57 -6.67
C ASP A 535 33.91 4.82 -6.65
N GLU A 536 33.37 5.99 -6.31
CA GLU A 536 34.14 7.22 -6.09
C GLU A 536 35.16 7.11 -4.94
N LEU A 537 34.77 6.47 -3.83
CA LEU A 537 35.64 6.33 -2.65
C LEU A 537 36.80 5.39 -2.94
N GLU A 538 36.61 4.29 -3.65
CA GLU A 538 37.70 3.40 -4.04
C GLU A 538 38.58 4.05 -5.12
N MET A 539 37.98 4.65 -6.15
CA MET A 539 38.69 5.03 -7.38
C MET A 539 38.97 6.55 -7.49
N THR A 540 39.97 7.04 -6.75
CA THR A 540 40.42 8.45 -6.91
C THR A 540 41.20 8.75 -8.19
N GLN A 541 41.62 7.73 -8.94
CA GLN A 541 42.27 7.90 -10.25
C GLN A 541 41.61 6.97 -11.26
N THR A 542 41.16 7.52 -12.39
CA THR A 542 40.55 6.73 -13.47
C THR A 542 41.60 5.78 -14.08
N PRO A 543 41.37 4.45 -14.09
CA PRO A 543 42.32 3.52 -14.68
C PRO A 543 42.57 3.79 -16.17
N PRO A 544 43.80 3.54 -16.70
CA PRO A 544 44.15 3.84 -18.08
C PRO A 544 43.31 3.12 -19.15
N TRP A 545 42.59 2.05 -18.78
CA TRP A 545 41.75 1.24 -19.67
C TRP A 545 40.28 1.64 -19.69
N VAL A 546 39.86 2.60 -18.87
CA VAL A 546 38.50 3.13 -18.88
C VAL A 546 38.33 4.07 -20.07
N ASP A 547 37.31 3.86 -20.89
CA ASP A 547 37.01 4.71 -22.04
C ASP A 547 36.66 6.13 -21.55
N PRO A 548 37.47 7.16 -21.90
CA PRO A 548 37.19 8.54 -21.53
C PRO A 548 35.84 9.06 -22.05
N LEU A 549 35.25 8.42 -23.07
CA LEU A 549 33.94 8.77 -23.64
C LEU A 549 32.77 8.28 -22.79
N SER A 550 32.96 7.19 -22.02
CA SER A 550 31.90 6.62 -21.19
C SER A 550 31.68 7.40 -19.89
N GLY A 551 32.74 7.99 -19.34
CA GLY A 551 32.71 8.74 -18.07
C GLY A 551 32.30 7.93 -16.84
N ARG A 552 32.09 6.61 -16.97
CA ARG A 552 31.66 5.71 -15.89
C ARG A 552 32.89 5.14 -15.18
N LEU A 553 32.94 5.25 -13.86
CA LEU A 553 33.94 4.55 -13.04
C LEU A 553 33.61 3.05 -13.04
N PRO A 554 34.61 2.16 -13.12
CA PRO A 554 34.40 0.74 -12.84
C PRO A 554 33.83 0.54 -11.44
N HIS A 555 33.09 -0.55 -11.25
CA HIS A 555 32.48 -0.84 -9.96
C HIS A 555 33.51 -1.31 -8.92
N SER A 556 33.48 -0.66 -7.76
CA SER A 556 34.10 -1.13 -6.52
C SER A 556 33.52 -2.48 -6.11
N ALA A 557 34.28 -3.28 -5.35
CA ALA A 557 33.76 -4.57 -4.89
C ALA A 557 32.51 -4.43 -4.01
N LEU A 558 32.41 -3.36 -3.21
CA LEU A 558 31.24 -3.08 -2.37
C LEU A 558 30.08 -2.46 -3.17
N GLY A 559 30.37 -1.55 -4.11
CA GLY A 559 29.36 -0.96 -4.99
C GLY A 559 28.69 -2.02 -5.87
N ALA A 560 29.51 -2.90 -6.47
CA ALA A 560 29.02 -4.03 -7.25
C ALA A 560 28.07 -4.94 -6.46
N GLN A 561 28.35 -5.22 -5.18
CA GLN A 561 27.45 -6.01 -4.33
C GLN A 561 26.08 -5.34 -4.14
N VAL A 562 26.06 -4.04 -3.83
CA VAL A 562 24.81 -3.28 -3.67
C VAL A 562 24.00 -3.27 -4.96
N LEU A 563 24.66 -2.92 -6.07
CA LEU A 563 23.98 -2.78 -7.36
C LEU A 563 23.54 -4.14 -7.92
N ALA A 564 24.35 -5.18 -7.81
CA ALA A 564 23.96 -6.53 -8.23
C ALA A 564 22.75 -7.04 -7.42
N LYS A 565 22.76 -6.86 -6.09
CA LYS A 565 21.61 -7.24 -5.24
C LYS A 565 20.35 -6.45 -5.62
N ALA A 566 20.49 -5.15 -5.91
CA ALA A 566 19.40 -4.31 -6.42
C ALA A 566 18.82 -4.87 -7.72
N ARG A 567 19.68 -5.20 -8.69
CA ARG A 567 19.30 -5.74 -10.00
C ARG A 567 18.62 -7.09 -9.92
N ILE A 568 19.12 -8.02 -9.09
CA ILE A 568 18.47 -9.30 -8.83
C ILE A 568 17.03 -9.09 -8.33
N ARG A 569 16.84 -8.18 -7.37
CA ARG A 569 15.52 -7.89 -6.78
C ARG A 569 14.58 -7.14 -7.74
N GLN A 570 15.13 -6.44 -8.74
CA GLN A 570 14.38 -5.85 -9.85
C GLN A 570 14.04 -6.86 -10.96
N GLY A 571 14.64 -8.05 -10.94
CA GLY A 571 14.51 -9.05 -12.01
C GLY A 571 15.54 -8.92 -13.14
N ASP A 572 16.41 -7.91 -13.09
CA ASP A 572 17.43 -7.57 -14.09
C ASP A 572 18.70 -8.41 -13.91
N SER A 573 18.56 -9.74 -13.93
CA SER A 573 19.67 -10.66 -13.56
C SER A 573 20.86 -10.60 -14.53
N ASP A 574 20.63 -10.28 -15.80
CA ASP A 574 21.71 -10.08 -16.79
C ASP A 574 22.61 -8.88 -16.46
N ASP A 575 22.03 -7.76 -16.03
CA ASP A 575 22.80 -6.59 -15.60
C ASP A 575 23.58 -6.90 -14.32
N ALA A 576 22.97 -7.66 -13.39
CA ALA A 576 23.65 -8.13 -12.19
C ALA A 576 24.89 -8.98 -12.51
N VAL A 577 24.79 -9.92 -13.45
CA VAL A 577 25.94 -10.72 -13.92
C VAL A 577 27.03 -9.79 -14.46
N HIS A 578 26.67 -8.87 -15.37
CA HIS A 578 27.64 -7.96 -15.99
C HIS A 578 28.39 -7.10 -14.96
N ILE A 579 27.67 -6.51 -14.01
CA ILE A 579 28.23 -5.68 -12.93
C ILE A 579 29.23 -6.47 -12.09
N VAL A 580 28.89 -7.70 -11.71
CA VAL A 580 29.75 -8.52 -10.84
C VAL A 580 30.95 -9.07 -11.60
N GLU A 581 30.78 -9.50 -12.86
CA GLU A 581 31.89 -9.95 -13.70
C GLU A 581 32.93 -8.84 -13.92
N GLU A 582 32.49 -7.60 -14.12
CA GLU A 582 33.39 -6.44 -14.21
C GLU A 582 34.21 -6.26 -12.93
N ALA A 583 33.56 -6.29 -11.77
CA ALA A 583 34.22 -6.11 -10.47
C ALA A 583 35.19 -7.27 -10.12
N ILE A 584 34.87 -8.51 -10.50
CA ILE A 584 35.70 -9.70 -10.23
C ILE A 584 37.06 -9.63 -10.93
N VAL A 585 37.18 -8.96 -12.09
CA VAL A 585 38.46 -8.87 -12.83
C VAL A 585 39.58 -8.28 -11.97
N GLY A 586 39.27 -7.22 -11.19
CA GLY A 586 40.20 -6.63 -10.22
C GLY A 586 40.26 -7.37 -8.89
N ASN A 587 39.20 -8.09 -8.53
CA ASN A 587 38.97 -8.65 -7.20
C ASN A 587 38.85 -10.18 -7.22
N ALA A 588 39.74 -10.88 -7.93
CA ALA A 588 39.59 -12.30 -8.26
C ALA A 588 39.54 -13.28 -7.06
N ASN A 589 39.91 -12.82 -5.86
CA ASN A 589 39.86 -13.58 -4.61
C ASN A 589 38.68 -13.18 -3.68
N ASN A 590 37.91 -12.16 -4.05
CA ASN A 590 36.79 -11.68 -3.24
C ASN A 590 35.61 -12.67 -3.28
N ARG A 591 35.38 -13.38 -2.17
CA ARG A 591 34.38 -14.45 -2.06
C ARG A 591 32.94 -13.95 -2.14
N ASP A 592 32.68 -12.72 -1.69
CA ASP A 592 31.34 -12.12 -1.70
C ASP A 592 30.91 -11.79 -3.15
N LEU A 593 31.83 -11.35 -4.00
CA LEU A 593 31.56 -11.16 -5.43
C LEU A 593 31.23 -12.49 -6.13
N TYR A 594 31.94 -13.58 -5.84
CA TYR A 594 31.57 -14.90 -6.38
C TYR A 594 30.17 -15.32 -5.91
N ALA A 595 29.85 -15.09 -4.63
CA ALA A 595 28.53 -15.42 -4.09
C ALA A 595 27.41 -14.58 -4.74
N MET A 596 27.66 -13.30 -5.06
CA MET A 596 26.74 -12.47 -5.84
C MET A 596 26.61 -12.93 -7.30
N LEU A 597 27.71 -13.35 -7.94
CA LEU A 597 27.65 -13.90 -9.29
C LEU A 597 26.82 -15.19 -9.35
N ILE A 598 27.03 -16.08 -8.37
CA ILE A 598 26.22 -17.31 -8.22
C ILE A 598 24.73 -16.95 -8.06
N ALA A 599 24.42 -15.95 -7.25
CA ALA A 599 23.04 -15.48 -7.04
C ALA A 599 22.42 -14.90 -8.32
N ALA A 600 23.18 -14.12 -9.09
CA ALA A 600 22.76 -13.56 -10.36
C ALA A 600 22.49 -14.65 -11.41
N GLU A 601 23.39 -15.63 -11.54
CA GLU A 601 23.22 -16.77 -12.46
C GLU A 601 22.04 -17.67 -12.06
N ALA A 602 21.87 -17.92 -10.76
CA ALA A 602 20.71 -18.65 -10.25
C ALA A 602 19.40 -17.90 -10.54
N SER A 603 19.38 -16.58 -10.40
CA SER A 603 18.21 -15.73 -10.69
C SER A 603 17.84 -15.69 -12.18
N ARG A 604 18.83 -15.88 -13.07
CA ARG A 604 18.65 -16.07 -14.52
C ARG A 604 18.30 -17.52 -14.90
N PHE A 605 18.24 -18.42 -13.92
CA PHE A 605 17.95 -19.85 -14.09
C PHE A 605 19.05 -20.64 -14.83
N ASP A 606 20.29 -20.13 -14.89
CA ASP A 606 21.45 -20.87 -15.37
C ASP A 606 22.08 -21.68 -14.24
N PHE A 607 21.40 -22.78 -13.88
CA PHE A 607 21.81 -23.64 -12.77
C PHE A 607 23.12 -24.38 -13.01
N ASP A 608 23.49 -24.62 -14.27
CA ASP A 608 24.76 -25.25 -14.61
C ASP A 608 25.91 -24.28 -14.33
N ARG A 609 25.79 -23.02 -14.77
CA ARG A 609 26.79 -22.00 -14.48
C ARG A 609 26.88 -21.68 -12.98
N ALA A 610 25.74 -21.55 -12.30
CA ALA A 610 25.71 -21.34 -10.85
C ALA A 610 26.43 -22.48 -10.10
N LYS A 611 26.27 -23.73 -10.55
CA LYS A 611 26.96 -24.89 -9.97
C LYS A 611 28.47 -24.88 -10.25
N GLU A 612 28.90 -24.50 -11.45
CA GLU A 612 30.33 -24.34 -11.75
C GLU A 612 30.97 -23.32 -10.80
N LEU A 613 30.35 -22.15 -10.66
CA LEU A 613 30.81 -21.09 -9.78
C LEU A 613 30.81 -21.49 -8.30
N LEU A 614 29.81 -22.27 -7.85
CA LEU A 614 29.81 -22.86 -6.51
C LEU A 614 31.02 -23.77 -6.29
N ASN A 615 31.40 -24.58 -7.28
CA ASN A 615 32.61 -25.42 -7.19
C ASN A 615 33.88 -24.55 -7.16
N GLU A 616 33.94 -23.48 -7.94
CA GLU A 616 35.06 -22.53 -7.93
C GLU A 616 35.20 -21.82 -6.57
N LEU A 617 34.08 -21.40 -5.97
CA LEU A 617 34.05 -20.82 -4.63
C LEU A 617 34.46 -21.83 -3.57
N ASP A 618 34.03 -23.09 -3.67
CA ASP A 618 34.42 -24.18 -2.77
C ASP A 618 35.92 -24.50 -2.83
N LEU A 619 36.59 -24.26 -3.96
CA LEU A 619 38.05 -24.38 -4.02
C LEU A 619 38.77 -23.25 -3.26
N LYS A 620 38.15 -22.06 -3.17
CA LYS A 620 38.70 -20.88 -2.47
C LYS A 620 38.34 -20.85 -0.98
N SER A 621 37.20 -21.41 -0.60
CA SER A 621 36.72 -21.51 0.78
C SER A 621 35.95 -22.82 0.98
N PRO A 622 36.65 -23.95 1.19
CA PRO A 622 35.99 -25.25 1.30
C PRO A 622 34.96 -25.30 2.43
N GLY A 623 33.70 -25.48 2.06
CA GLY A 623 32.59 -25.57 3.02
C GLY A 623 31.89 -24.25 3.32
N THR A 624 32.18 -23.16 2.59
CA THR A 624 31.44 -21.90 2.74
C THR A 624 29.97 -22.06 2.36
N GLU A 625 29.11 -21.47 3.16
CA GLU A 625 27.68 -21.27 2.96
C GLU A 625 27.35 -20.12 1.99
N LYS A 626 28.21 -19.09 1.86
CA LYS A 626 27.89 -17.79 1.22
C LYS A 626 27.22 -17.92 -0.15
N GLY A 627 27.80 -18.71 -1.05
CA GLY A 627 27.25 -18.93 -2.39
C GLY A 627 25.88 -19.63 -2.38
N TYR A 628 25.70 -20.60 -1.49
CA TYR A 628 24.42 -21.30 -1.32
C TYR A 628 23.35 -20.41 -0.70
N LEU A 629 23.72 -19.60 0.31
CA LEU A 629 22.80 -18.66 0.94
C LEU A 629 22.27 -17.64 -0.07
N LEU A 630 23.16 -16.99 -0.83
CA LEU A 630 22.76 -15.96 -1.79
C LEU A 630 22.06 -16.54 -3.02
N ALA A 631 22.44 -17.73 -3.49
CA ALA A 631 21.67 -18.46 -4.50
C ALA A 631 20.25 -18.76 -4.02
N GLY A 632 20.13 -19.27 -2.79
CA GLY A 632 18.85 -19.58 -2.17
C GLY A 632 17.96 -18.36 -1.98
N TRP A 633 18.53 -17.24 -1.51
CA TRP A 633 17.85 -15.95 -1.42
C TRP A 633 17.38 -15.47 -2.80
N ALA A 634 18.26 -15.44 -3.81
CA ALA A 634 17.90 -14.97 -5.15
C ALA A 634 16.79 -15.84 -5.79
N LEU A 635 16.88 -17.17 -5.62
CA LEU A 635 15.85 -18.09 -6.06
C LEU A 635 14.53 -17.91 -5.30
N SER A 636 14.58 -17.57 -4.02
CA SER A 636 13.40 -17.23 -3.20
C SER A 636 12.69 -15.99 -3.74
N GLU A 637 13.43 -14.92 -4.06
CA GLU A 637 12.90 -13.70 -4.69
C GLU A 637 12.22 -14.00 -6.05
N ARG A 638 12.75 -14.99 -6.79
CA ARG A 638 12.19 -15.50 -8.06
C ARG A 638 11.17 -16.64 -7.85
N ARG A 639 10.76 -16.91 -6.61
CA ARG A 639 9.80 -17.95 -6.20
C ARG A 639 10.13 -19.35 -6.73
N GLN A 640 11.40 -19.66 -6.98
CA GLN A 640 11.84 -21.00 -7.36
C GLN A 640 11.91 -21.89 -6.09
N TYR A 641 10.74 -22.24 -5.55
CA TYR A 641 10.59 -22.79 -4.20
C TYR A 641 11.40 -24.06 -3.92
N ALA A 642 11.55 -24.95 -4.89
CA ALA A 642 12.25 -26.22 -4.67
C ALA A 642 13.77 -26.04 -4.74
N GLU A 643 14.23 -25.28 -5.73
CA GLU A 643 15.63 -24.96 -5.97
C GLU A 643 16.18 -24.06 -4.86
N ALA A 644 15.43 -23.05 -4.44
CA ALA A 644 15.78 -22.20 -3.30
C ALA A 644 15.94 -23.00 -2.01
N ALA A 645 14.99 -23.91 -1.72
CA ALA A 645 15.05 -24.76 -0.53
C ALA A 645 16.31 -25.64 -0.53
N GLN A 646 16.68 -26.24 -1.66
CA GLN A 646 17.91 -27.03 -1.78
C GLN A 646 19.17 -26.22 -1.46
N MET A 647 19.24 -24.98 -1.96
CA MET A 647 20.38 -24.10 -1.69
C MET A 647 20.42 -23.67 -0.22
N LEU A 648 19.29 -23.29 0.36
CA LEU A 648 19.20 -22.83 1.75
C LEU A 648 19.42 -23.96 2.77
N GLU A 649 18.95 -25.18 2.47
CA GLU A 649 19.23 -26.37 3.29
C GLU A 649 20.73 -26.69 3.31
N GLU A 650 21.41 -26.59 2.16
CA GLU A 650 22.85 -26.79 2.08
C GLU A 650 23.64 -25.68 2.79
N ALA A 651 23.21 -24.42 2.67
CA ALA A 651 23.76 -23.30 3.45
C ALA A 651 23.60 -23.53 4.96
N MET A 652 22.41 -23.95 5.40
CA MET A 652 22.12 -24.28 6.81
C MET A 652 22.94 -25.48 7.30
N ARG A 653 23.21 -26.47 6.44
CA ARG A 653 24.05 -27.62 6.79
C ARG A 653 25.51 -27.22 6.99
N ARG A 654 26.01 -26.28 6.18
CA ARG A 654 27.39 -25.75 6.24
C ARG A 654 27.58 -24.80 7.43
N ALA A 655 26.59 -23.98 7.73
CA ALA A 655 26.60 -23.00 8.81
C ALA A 655 25.38 -23.16 9.76
N PRO A 656 25.32 -24.23 10.59
CA PRO A 656 24.12 -24.60 11.35
C PRO A 656 23.72 -23.65 12.48
N ASN A 657 24.60 -22.71 12.86
CA ASN A 657 24.36 -21.72 13.90
C ASN A 657 24.09 -20.32 13.35
N MET A 658 24.21 -20.12 12.04
CA MET A 658 23.83 -18.85 11.40
C MET A 658 22.31 -18.81 11.21
N PRO A 659 21.62 -17.75 11.66
CA PRO A 659 20.17 -17.66 11.56
C PRO A 659 19.68 -17.43 10.12
N GLU A 660 20.46 -16.78 9.26
CA GLU A 660 20.03 -16.31 7.94
C GLU A 660 19.53 -17.43 7.01
N PRO A 661 20.25 -18.57 6.84
CA PRO A 661 19.73 -19.68 6.03
C PRO A 661 18.40 -20.22 6.56
N ALA A 662 18.23 -20.27 7.89
CA ALA A 662 16.99 -20.77 8.51
C ALA A 662 15.83 -19.76 8.42
N ILE A 663 16.13 -18.45 8.47
CA ILE A 663 15.16 -17.37 8.23
C ILE A 663 14.63 -17.47 6.80
N GLU A 664 15.52 -17.44 5.82
CA GLU A 664 15.15 -17.51 4.41
C GLU A 664 14.40 -18.81 4.10
N LEU A 665 14.88 -19.96 4.61
CA LEU A 665 14.20 -21.24 4.40
C LEU A 665 12.81 -21.26 5.05
N GLY A 666 12.68 -20.77 6.29
CA GLY A 666 11.42 -20.74 7.00
C GLY A 666 10.35 -19.90 6.29
N LEU A 667 10.74 -18.72 5.80
CA LEU A 667 9.84 -17.81 5.08
C LEU A 667 9.49 -18.35 3.68
N LEU A 668 10.46 -18.92 2.98
CA LEU A 668 10.26 -19.59 1.69
C LEU A 668 9.28 -20.77 1.81
N GLU A 669 9.52 -21.66 2.79
CA GLU A 669 8.70 -22.85 3.00
C GLU A 669 7.26 -22.47 3.36
N LEU A 670 7.08 -21.40 4.16
CA LEU A 670 5.77 -20.82 4.46
C LEU A 670 5.06 -20.38 3.17
N GLN A 671 5.71 -19.61 2.31
CA GLN A 671 5.13 -19.18 1.03
C GLN A 671 4.82 -20.37 0.12
N SER A 672 5.65 -21.42 0.13
CA SER A 672 5.44 -22.62 -0.69
C SER A 672 4.34 -23.57 -0.15
N GLY A 673 3.73 -23.25 0.99
CA GLY A 673 2.70 -24.07 1.65
C GLY A 673 3.22 -25.32 2.35
N ARG A 674 4.54 -25.45 2.53
CA ARG A 674 5.20 -26.57 3.23
C ARG A 674 5.32 -26.25 4.72
N ASP A 675 4.17 -26.06 5.37
CA ASP A 675 4.05 -25.52 6.73
C ASP A 675 4.89 -26.27 7.78
N LEU A 676 5.04 -27.59 7.68
CA LEU A 676 5.85 -28.38 8.63
C LEU A 676 7.35 -28.10 8.50
N ASN A 677 7.85 -27.91 7.28
CA ASN A 677 9.24 -27.53 7.03
C ASN A 677 9.47 -26.11 7.51
N ALA A 678 8.54 -25.19 7.20
CA ALA A 678 8.57 -23.82 7.69
C ALA A 678 8.61 -23.75 9.22
N LEU A 679 7.75 -24.53 9.89
CA LEU A 679 7.72 -24.61 11.36
C LEU A 679 9.05 -25.11 11.93
N THR A 680 9.68 -26.08 11.28
CA THR A 680 10.98 -26.63 11.71
C THR A 680 12.09 -25.58 11.59
N ALA A 681 12.17 -24.90 10.44
CA ALA A 681 13.15 -23.84 10.20
C ALA A 681 12.93 -22.62 11.12
N LEU A 682 11.69 -22.12 11.24
CA LEU A 682 11.38 -20.95 12.06
C LEU A 682 11.55 -21.20 13.56
N ARG A 683 11.35 -22.44 14.05
CA ARG A 683 11.72 -22.81 15.42
C ARG A 683 13.22 -22.80 15.64
N ARG A 684 14.01 -23.14 14.62
CA ARG A 684 15.47 -22.98 14.67
C ARG A 684 15.85 -21.51 14.71
N VAL A 685 15.18 -20.65 13.93
CA VAL A 685 15.35 -19.19 14.02
C VAL A 685 15.07 -18.70 15.42
N ALA A 686 13.94 -19.05 16.05
CA ALA A 686 13.62 -18.61 17.41
C ALA A 686 14.67 -19.03 18.47
N GLN A 687 15.48 -20.07 18.21
CA GLN A 687 16.60 -20.47 19.06
C GLN A 687 17.88 -19.67 18.81
N LEU A 688 18.14 -19.30 17.54
CA LEU A 688 19.35 -18.61 17.11
C LEU A 688 19.21 -17.08 17.20
N ASP A 689 18.04 -16.57 16.83
CA ASP A 689 17.70 -15.16 16.74
C ASP A 689 16.20 -14.91 17.05
N PRO A 690 15.86 -14.56 18.30
CA PRO A 690 14.48 -14.27 18.69
C PRO A 690 14.01 -12.85 18.27
N PHE A 691 14.83 -12.04 17.59
CA PHE A 691 14.51 -10.64 17.29
C PHE A 691 13.99 -10.42 15.86
N ASN A 692 14.12 -11.40 14.97
CA ASN A 692 13.60 -11.26 13.61
C ASN A 692 12.05 -11.26 13.62
N ALA A 693 11.45 -10.08 13.52
CA ALA A 693 10.01 -9.89 13.64
C ALA A 693 9.22 -10.70 12.61
N ARG A 694 9.70 -10.74 11.36
CA ARG A 694 9.05 -11.48 10.28
C ARG A 694 8.99 -12.98 10.58
N ALA A 695 10.10 -13.57 11.01
CA ALA A 695 10.18 -14.98 11.36
C ALA A 695 9.32 -15.32 12.60
N VAL A 696 9.33 -14.46 13.62
CA VAL A 696 8.53 -14.64 14.83
C VAL A 696 7.02 -14.56 14.54
N ASN A 697 6.59 -13.57 13.76
CA ASN A 697 5.18 -13.45 13.33
C ASN A 697 4.75 -14.68 12.51
N SER A 698 5.60 -15.11 11.58
CA SER A 698 5.39 -16.30 10.75
C SER A 698 5.28 -17.59 11.57
N LEU A 699 6.14 -17.75 12.59
CA LEU A 699 6.07 -18.89 13.51
C LEU A 699 4.76 -18.89 14.29
N LYS A 700 4.37 -17.74 14.84
CA LYS A 700 3.11 -17.58 15.57
C LYS A 700 1.89 -17.91 14.71
N LEU A 701 1.89 -17.48 13.45
CA LEU A 701 0.86 -17.83 12.47
C LEU A 701 0.80 -19.34 12.25
N LEU A 702 1.93 -20.00 11.98
CA LEU A 702 1.96 -21.46 11.77
C LEU A 702 1.43 -22.22 13.00
N GLU A 703 1.75 -21.76 14.21
CA GLU A 703 1.23 -22.35 15.44
C GLU A 703 -0.28 -22.14 15.61
N GLU A 704 -0.82 -21.01 15.17
CA GLU A 704 -2.27 -20.75 15.12
C GLU A 704 -2.97 -21.65 14.07
N LEU A 705 -2.36 -21.82 12.89
CA LEU A 705 -2.90 -22.65 11.79
C LEU A 705 -3.05 -24.13 12.16
N VAL A 706 -2.26 -24.64 13.12
CA VAL A 706 -2.42 -26.01 13.66
C VAL A 706 -3.82 -26.22 14.27
N GLY A 707 -4.46 -25.16 14.77
CA GLY A 707 -5.82 -25.20 15.33
C GLY A 707 -6.94 -25.14 14.30
N TYR A 708 -6.63 -25.00 13.00
CA TYR A 708 -7.63 -24.81 11.96
C TYR A 708 -8.19 -26.16 11.47
N ASN A 709 -9.47 -26.16 11.10
CA ASN A 709 -10.13 -27.31 10.48
C ASN A 709 -10.06 -27.20 8.96
N THR A 710 -10.31 -28.31 8.26
CA THR A 710 -10.29 -28.35 6.79
C THR A 710 -11.56 -28.94 6.18
N PHE A 711 -11.93 -28.44 5.00
CA PHE A 711 -12.77 -29.12 4.03
C PHE A 711 -11.92 -29.47 2.81
N GLU A 712 -12.12 -30.64 2.23
CA GLU A 712 -11.36 -31.10 1.07
C GLU A 712 -12.28 -31.40 -0.10
N SER A 713 -11.80 -31.12 -1.30
CA SER A 713 -12.37 -31.58 -2.57
C SER A 713 -11.30 -32.28 -3.40
N GLU A 714 -11.54 -32.50 -4.70
CA GLU A 714 -10.57 -33.20 -5.56
C GLU A 714 -9.28 -32.38 -5.68
N HIS A 715 -9.42 -31.07 -5.94
CA HIS A 715 -8.31 -30.16 -6.25
C HIS A 715 -7.98 -29.15 -5.13
N PHE A 716 -8.79 -29.06 -4.06
CA PHE A 716 -8.64 -28.03 -3.04
C PHE A 716 -8.65 -28.56 -1.60
N VAL A 717 -7.96 -27.82 -0.72
CA VAL A 717 -8.05 -27.95 0.73
C VAL A 717 -8.39 -26.58 1.30
N VAL A 718 -9.59 -26.40 1.85
CA VAL A 718 -10.04 -25.14 2.47
C VAL A 718 -9.82 -25.21 3.97
N ARG A 719 -8.85 -24.46 4.49
CA ARG A 719 -8.47 -24.36 5.89
C ARG A 719 -9.13 -23.13 6.52
N TYR A 720 -9.71 -23.28 7.70
CA TYR A 720 -10.46 -22.22 8.37
C TYR A 720 -10.42 -22.32 9.89
N LYS A 721 -10.58 -21.19 10.57
CA LYS A 721 -10.72 -21.15 12.03
C LYS A 721 -12.10 -21.67 12.44
N PRO A 722 -12.22 -22.66 13.35
CA PRO A 722 -13.52 -23.18 13.77
C PRO A 722 -14.42 -22.07 14.34
N ARG A 723 -15.75 -22.24 14.21
CA ARG A 723 -16.87 -21.32 14.56
C ARG A 723 -17.50 -20.68 13.32
N ILE A 724 -17.50 -19.36 13.23
CA ILE A 724 -18.27 -18.59 12.25
C ILE A 724 -17.71 -18.79 10.83
N ASP A 725 -16.39 -18.96 10.68
CA ASP A 725 -15.75 -19.11 9.36
C ASP A 725 -16.03 -20.47 8.70
N GLU A 726 -16.55 -21.44 9.46
CA GLU A 726 -17.07 -22.70 8.92
C GLU A 726 -18.18 -22.49 7.90
N ILE A 727 -18.97 -21.42 8.07
CA ILE A 727 -20.08 -21.07 7.18
C ILE A 727 -19.58 -20.96 5.74
N LEU A 728 -18.57 -20.11 5.52
CA LEU A 728 -17.99 -19.88 4.20
C LEU A 728 -17.19 -21.10 3.76
N ALA A 729 -16.31 -21.64 4.61
CA ALA A 729 -15.41 -22.74 4.26
C ALA A 729 -16.15 -23.96 3.66
N ARG A 730 -17.29 -24.32 4.26
CA ARG A 730 -18.14 -25.42 3.79
C ARG A 730 -18.70 -25.17 2.38
N GLU A 731 -18.97 -23.92 2.05
CA GLU A 731 -19.62 -23.50 0.80
C GLU A 731 -18.63 -23.30 -0.35
N MET A 732 -17.33 -23.26 -0.09
CA MET A 732 -16.29 -22.96 -1.09
C MET A 732 -16.00 -24.09 -2.06
N THR A 733 -16.07 -25.36 -1.62
CA THR A 733 -15.62 -26.50 -2.42
C THR A 733 -16.31 -26.59 -3.80
N GLY A 734 -17.63 -26.43 -3.85
CA GLY A 734 -18.38 -26.47 -5.12
C GLY A 734 -18.00 -25.37 -6.11
N PRO A 735 -18.03 -24.08 -5.72
CA PRO A 735 -17.53 -22.97 -6.53
C PRO A 735 -16.07 -23.11 -6.97
N LEU A 736 -15.17 -23.58 -6.09
CA LEU A 736 -13.77 -23.82 -6.41
C LEU A 736 -13.61 -24.88 -7.52
N GLU A 737 -14.32 -26.01 -7.44
CA GLU A 737 -14.26 -27.04 -8.49
C GLU A 737 -14.82 -26.57 -9.84
N ARG A 738 -15.79 -25.64 -9.84
CA ARG A 738 -16.25 -25.00 -11.09
C ARG A 738 -15.22 -24.05 -11.66
N ALA A 739 -14.60 -23.23 -10.81
CA ALA A 739 -13.49 -22.36 -11.20
C ALA A 739 -12.34 -23.19 -11.78
N HIS A 740 -11.99 -24.31 -11.14
CA HIS A 740 -11.02 -25.26 -11.65
C HIS A 740 -11.36 -25.75 -13.05
N ALA A 741 -12.58 -26.22 -13.29
CA ALA A 741 -12.99 -26.70 -14.62
C ALA A 741 -12.90 -25.61 -15.70
N ARG A 742 -13.22 -24.35 -15.36
CA ARG A 742 -13.12 -23.19 -16.26
C ARG A 742 -11.67 -22.80 -16.56
N ILE A 743 -10.86 -22.68 -15.51
CA ILE A 743 -9.50 -22.14 -15.56
C ILE A 743 -8.51 -23.17 -16.13
N CYS A 744 -8.62 -24.43 -15.70
CA CYS A 744 -7.74 -25.51 -16.18
C CYS A 744 -8.20 -26.10 -17.54
N GLY A 745 -9.34 -25.67 -18.06
CA GLY A 745 -9.85 -26.08 -19.37
C GLY A 745 -9.07 -25.49 -20.55
N LYS A 746 -9.45 -25.86 -21.78
CA LYS A 746 -8.84 -25.36 -23.04
C LYS A 746 -9.64 -24.30 -23.76
N ALA A 747 -10.94 -24.22 -23.50
CA ALA A 747 -11.84 -23.35 -24.26
C ALA A 747 -11.80 -21.92 -23.71
N ASN A 748 -11.94 -20.93 -24.59
CA ASN A 748 -12.03 -19.51 -24.25
C ASN A 748 -10.86 -19.07 -23.36
N GLY A 749 -9.63 -19.24 -23.86
CA GLY A 749 -8.39 -18.84 -23.19
C GLY A 749 -8.09 -19.51 -21.84
N GLY A 750 -8.62 -20.70 -21.55
CA GLY A 750 -8.23 -21.48 -20.37
C GLY A 750 -6.77 -21.96 -20.42
N ILE A 751 -6.19 -22.32 -19.28
CA ILE A 751 -4.73 -22.50 -19.09
C ILE A 751 -4.22 -23.91 -19.43
N ASP A 752 -5.11 -24.88 -19.71
CA ASP A 752 -4.74 -26.28 -20.02
C ASP A 752 -3.65 -26.84 -19.09
N HIS A 753 -3.77 -26.57 -17.80
CA HIS A 753 -2.79 -26.98 -16.79
C HIS A 753 -3.51 -27.24 -15.48
N VAL A 754 -3.15 -28.34 -14.82
CA VAL A 754 -3.63 -28.68 -13.48
C VAL A 754 -2.44 -28.67 -12.54
N PRO A 755 -2.45 -27.85 -11.47
CA PRO A 755 -1.40 -27.88 -10.46
C PRO A 755 -1.16 -29.30 -9.94
N ALA A 756 0.12 -29.66 -9.77
CA ALA A 756 0.50 -31.04 -9.39
C ALA A 756 0.03 -31.45 -7.98
N GLN A 757 -0.26 -30.47 -7.13
CA GLN A 757 -0.78 -30.65 -5.78
C GLN A 757 -2.09 -29.89 -5.61
N ARG A 758 -2.89 -30.30 -4.63
CA ARG A 758 -4.09 -29.57 -4.25
C ARG A 758 -3.73 -28.16 -3.80
N THR A 759 -4.49 -27.18 -4.25
CA THR A 759 -4.33 -25.80 -3.80
C THR A 759 -4.93 -25.65 -2.41
N VAL A 760 -4.15 -25.08 -1.49
CA VAL A 760 -4.63 -24.79 -0.14
C VAL A 760 -5.25 -23.40 -0.14
N ILE A 761 -6.50 -23.30 0.29
CA ILE A 761 -7.20 -22.04 0.52
C ILE A 761 -7.25 -21.79 2.01
N GLU A 762 -6.73 -20.67 2.49
CA GLU A 762 -6.74 -20.31 3.91
C GLU A 762 -7.63 -19.10 4.17
N LEU A 763 -8.74 -19.35 4.87
CA LEU A 763 -9.64 -18.30 5.34
C LEU A 763 -9.08 -17.69 6.62
N MET A 764 -8.65 -16.44 6.53
CA MET A 764 -8.09 -15.70 7.64
C MET A 764 -9.18 -14.94 8.38
N PRO A 765 -9.21 -15.04 9.73
CA PRO A 765 -10.30 -14.51 10.53
C PRO A 765 -10.30 -12.98 10.62
N ASP A 766 -9.17 -12.33 10.32
CA ASP A 766 -9.00 -10.88 10.30
C ASP A 766 -7.87 -10.49 9.32
N HIS A 767 -7.76 -9.20 9.06
CA HIS A 767 -6.80 -8.64 8.12
C HIS A 767 -5.34 -8.79 8.58
N ALA A 768 -5.08 -8.76 9.89
CA ALA A 768 -3.72 -8.85 10.42
C ALA A 768 -3.14 -10.26 10.18
N TRP A 769 -3.91 -11.32 10.41
CA TRP A 769 -3.49 -12.68 10.10
C TRP A 769 -3.30 -12.91 8.60
N PHE A 770 -4.18 -12.33 7.78
CA PHE A 770 -4.02 -12.33 6.33
C PHE A 770 -2.70 -11.67 5.90
N ALA A 771 -2.42 -10.46 6.39
CA ALA A 771 -1.19 -9.76 6.07
C ALA A 771 0.07 -10.55 6.52
N VAL A 772 0.05 -11.15 7.73
CA VAL A 772 1.17 -11.99 8.21
C VAL A 772 1.37 -13.22 7.33
N ARG A 773 0.31 -13.84 6.80
CA ARG A 773 0.44 -15.03 5.93
C ARG A 773 1.17 -14.74 4.63
N ILE A 774 0.99 -13.53 4.10
CA ILE A 774 1.52 -13.12 2.80
C ILE A 774 2.89 -12.46 2.95
N ALA A 775 3.03 -11.52 3.89
CA ALA A 775 4.22 -10.68 4.04
C ALA A 775 5.04 -10.92 5.32
N GLY A 776 4.53 -11.74 6.25
CA GLY A 776 5.10 -11.92 7.59
C GLY A 776 4.94 -10.70 8.52
N MET A 777 4.16 -9.70 8.11
CA MET A 777 3.88 -8.46 8.83
C MET A 777 2.36 -8.16 8.82
N PRO A 778 1.80 -7.51 9.85
CA PRO A 778 0.35 -7.35 10.01
C PRO A 778 -0.29 -6.25 9.14
N GLU A 779 0.45 -5.68 8.19
CA GLU A 779 -0.01 -4.60 7.31
C GLU A 779 0.15 -5.02 5.84
N LEU A 780 -0.95 -4.99 5.09
CA LEU A 780 -1.00 -5.25 3.66
C LEU A 780 -2.21 -4.50 3.05
N HIS A 781 -2.17 -4.16 1.77
CA HIS A 781 -3.25 -3.43 1.09
C HIS A 781 -3.86 -4.29 -0.04
N THR A 782 -4.21 -5.53 0.27
CA THR A 782 -4.99 -6.41 -0.61
C THR A 782 -5.95 -7.26 0.24
N ILE A 783 -6.83 -8.02 -0.41
CA ILE A 783 -7.94 -8.77 0.21
C ILE A 783 -7.73 -10.29 0.14
N ALA A 784 -6.98 -10.72 -0.87
CA ALA A 784 -6.52 -12.07 -1.11
C ALA A 784 -5.16 -12.02 -1.80
N ALA A 785 -4.41 -13.12 -1.73
CA ALA A 785 -3.19 -13.28 -2.50
C ALA A 785 -2.84 -14.76 -2.66
N SER A 786 -2.38 -15.10 -3.86
CA SER A 786 -1.78 -16.39 -4.19
C SER A 786 -0.25 -16.36 -4.07
N THR A 787 0.31 -17.36 -3.39
CA THR A 787 1.75 -17.66 -3.43
C THR A 787 2.09 -18.74 -4.45
N GLY A 788 1.13 -19.13 -5.28
CA GLY A 788 1.20 -20.35 -6.08
C GLY A 788 0.36 -21.44 -5.40
N PRO A 789 0.93 -22.33 -4.59
CA PRO A 789 0.19 -23.47 -4.05
C PRO A 789 -0.76 -23.13 -2.88
N VAL A 790 -0.65 -21.92 -2.31
CA VAL A 790 -1.52 -21.43 -1.26
C VAL A 790 -2.17 -20.14 -1.70
N ILE A 791 -3.47 -20.03 -1.45
CA ILE A 791 -4.22 -18.78 -1.55
C ILE A 791 -4.71 -18.44 -0.15
N ALA A 792 -4.35 -17.27 0.36
CA ALA A 792 -4.90 -16.75 1.60
C ALA A 792 -5.88 -15.61 1.28
N MET A 793 -6.94 -15.49 2.08
CA MET A 793 -7.90 -14.40 1.95
C MET A 793 -8.51 -14.03 3.30
N GLU A 794 -8.77 -12.74 3.51
CA GLU A 794 -9.60 -12.28 4.62
C GLU A 794 -11.06 -12.68 4.37
N VAL A 795 -11.78 -13.19 5.36
CA VAL A 795 -13.22 -13.50 5.16
C VAL A 795 -14.04 -12.23 4.79
N PRO A 796 -15.07 -12.30 3.90
CA PRO A 796 -15.85 -11.13 3.45
C PRO A 796 -16.86 -10.69 4.51
N ARG A 797 -16.35 -10.07 5.57
CA ARG A 797 -17.10 -9.76 6.80
C ARG A 797 -16.79 -8.34 7.25
N GLU A 798 -17.79 -7.67 7.81
CA GLU A 798 -17.64 -6.38 8.47
C GLU A 798 -17.35 -6.54 9.98
N GLY A 799 -16.77 -5.51 10.60
CA GLY A 799 -16.55 -5.44 12.03
C GLY A 799 -15.07 -5.37 12.44
N PRO A 800 -14.78 -5.45 13.75
CA PRO A 800 -13.44 -5.21 14.29
C PRO A 800 -12.39 -6.15 13.68
N GLY A 801 -11.25 -5.59 13.25
CA GLY A 801 -10.15 -6.34 12.64
C GLY A 801 -10.31 -6.64 11.15
N HIS A 802 -11.46 -6.31 10.56
CA HIS A 802 -11.70 -6.41 9.12
C HIS A 802 -11.43 -5.08 8.42
N LYS A 803 -10.85 -5.13 7.22
CA LYS A 803 -10.56 -3.92 6.42
C LYS A 803 -11.29 -3.85 5.09
N VAL A 804 -11.86 -4.97 4.62
CA VAL A 804 -12.37 -5.09 3.25
C VAL A 804 -13.90 -5.08 3.18
N GLY A 805 -14.58 -5.57 4.24
CA GLY A 805 -16.04 -5.68 4.25
C GLY A 805 -16.57 -6.73 3.29
N HIS A 806 -17.70 -6.43 2.63
CA HIS A 806 -18.36 -7.33 1.68
C HIS A 806 -17.72 -7.30 0.30
N TYR A 807 -17.53 -8.46 -0.30
CA TYR A 807 -17.07 -8.58 -1.68
C TYR A 807 -17.43 -9.96 -2.25
N ASP A 808 -17.51 -10.07 -3.58
CA ASP A 808 -17.76 -11.35 -4.25
C ASP A 808 -16.56 -12.29 -4.16
N TRP A 809 -16.54 -13.10 -3.10
CA TRP A 809 -15.44 -14.02 -2.87
C TRP A 809 -15.26 -15.06 -3.98
N ARG A 810 -16.32 -15.37 -4.76
CA ARG A 810 -16.24 -16.34 -5.87
C ARG A 810 -15.38 -15.80 -7.01
N ARG A 811 -15.53 -14.51 -7.30
CA ARG A 811 -14.74 -13.80 -8.32
C ARG A 811 -13.28 -13.67 -7.87
N VAL A 812 -13.08 -13.22 -6.62
CA VAL A 812 -11.74 -13.07 -6.02
C VAL A 812 -11.00 -14.41 -6.00
N ILE A 813 -11.63 -15.50 -5.54
CA ILE A 813 -10.94 -16.79 -5.47
C ILE A 813 -10.65 -17.39 -6.84
N ALA A 814 -11.48 -17.12 -7.84
CA ALA A 814 -11.20 -17.51 -9.22
C ALA A 814 -9.97 -16.77 -9.76
N HIS A 815 -9.90 -15.44 -9.56
CA HIS A 815 -8.73 -14.62 -9.90
C HIS A 815 -7.44 -15.18 -9.28
N GLU A 816 -7.42 -15.39 -7.96
CA GLU A 816 -6.26 -15.93 -7.26
C GLU A 816 -5.88 -17.35 -7.72
N TYR A 817 -6.88 -18.17 -8.08
CA TYR A 817 -6.63 -19.50 -8.59
C TYR A 817 -6.03 -19.50 -9.99
N VAL A 818 -6.34 -18.50 -10.82
CA VAL A 818 -5.64 -18.31 -12.10
C VAL A 818 -4.16 -18.13 -11.85
N HIS A 819 -3.75 -17.26 -10.91
CA HIS A 819 -2.34 -17.12 -10.56
C HIS A 819 -1.72 -18.45 -10.13
N THR A 820 -2.40 -19.24 -9.30
CA THR A 820 -1.90 -20.58 -8.92
C THR A 820 -1.62 -21.46 -10.14
N VAL A 821 -2.53 -21.47 -11.11
CA VAL A 821 -2.43 -22.32 -12.29
C VAL A 821 -1.37 -21.80 -13.26
N THR A 822 -1.33 -20.50 -13.54
CA THR A 822 -0.33 -19.89 -14.43
C THR A 822 1.08 -19.98 -13.86
N LEU A 823 1.26 -19.72 -12.57
CA LEU A 823 2.54 -19.87 -11.87
C LEU A 823 3.00 -21.34 -11.88
N SER A 824 2.09 -22.29 -11.68
CA SER A 824 2.41 -23.71 -11.75
C SER A 824 2.82 -24.14 -13.16
N ARG A 825 2.15 -23.65 -14.21
CA ARG A 825 2.50 -23.97 -15.61
C ARG A 825 3.88 -23.42 -15.98
N THR A 826 4.15 -22.19 -15.54
CA THR A 826 5.34 -21.41 -15.95
C THR A 826 6.54 -21.57 -15.02
N ARG A 827 6.45 -22.42 -14.00
CA ARG A 827 7.49 -22.54 -12.95
C ARG A 827 7.81 -21.19 -12.29
N ASN A 828 6.79 -20.35 -12.09
CA ASN A 828 6.89 -18.98 -11.56
C ASN A 828 7.70 -18.00 -12.42
N ARG A 829 7.85 -18.22 -13.73
CA ARG A 829 8.67 -17.39 -14.63
C ARG A 829 7.85 -16.48 -15.56
N LEU A 830 6.54 -16.41 -15.32
CA LEU A 830 5.65 -15.56 -16.10
C LEU A 830 5.85 -14.07 -15.76
N PRO A 831 5.81 -13.17 -16.76
CA PRO A 831 5.68 -11.74 -16.53
C PRO A 831 4.45 -11.36 -15.68
N HIS A 832 4.58 -10.33 -14.85
CA HIS A 832 3.51 -9.92 -13.93
C HIS A 832 2.27 -9.49 -14.70
N TRP A 833 2.39 -8.63 -15.72
CA TRP A 833 1.23 -8.19 -16.50
C TRP A 833 0.44 -9.36 -17.10
N PHE A 834 1.11 -10.44 -17.50
CA PHE A 834 0.49 -11.58 -18.17
C PHE A 834 -0.35 -12.43 -17.20
N THR A 835 0.10 -12.58 -15.94
CA THR A 835 -0.69 -13.33 -14.93
C THR A 835 -1.94 -12.55 -14.55
N GLU A 836 -1.81 -11.23 -14.40
CA GLU A 836 -2.94 -10.35 -14.10
C GLU A 836 -3.94 -10.30 -15.25
N ALA A 837 -3.44 -10.20 -16.47
CA ALA A 837 -4.27 -10.22 -17.67
C ALA A 837 -5.07 -11.52 -17.80
N ALA A 838 -4.43 -12.67 -17.58
CA ALA A 838 -5.10 -13.97 -17.59
C ALA A 838 -6.13 -14.08 -16.45
N ALA A 839 -5.79 -13.60 -15.25
CA ALA A 839 -6.68 -13.63 -14.09
C ALA A 839 -7.93 -12.79 -14.34
N GLN A 840 -7.76 -11.56 -14.82
CA GLN A 840 -8.86 -10.65 -15.13
C GLN A 840 -9.76 -11.18 -16.25
N TYR A 841 -9.19 -11.84 -17.26
CA TYR A 841 -9.93 -12.48 -18.36
C TYR A 841 -10.75 -13.68 -17.89
N LEU A 842 -10.18 -14.53 -17.04
CA LEU A 842 -10.78 -15.78 -16.57
C LEU A 842 -11.73 -15.62 -15.38
N GLU A 843 -11.88 -14.40 -14.84
CA GLU A 843 -12.99 -14.04 -13.94
C GLU A 843 -14.36 -14.09 -14.63
N ASP A 844 -14.40 -14.03 -15.97
CA ASP A 844 -15.60 -13.96 -16.80
C ASP A 844 -16.53 -12.75 -16.46
N ALA A 845 -15.99 -11.74 -15.75
CA ALA A 845 -16.72 -10.54 -15.39
C ALA A 845 -16.70 -9.49 -16.53
N PRO A 846 -17.82 -8.81 -16.82
CA PRO A 846 -17.82 -7.72 -17.79
C PRO A 846 -16.96 -6.55 -17.32
N ARG A 847 -16.33 -5.83 -18.27
CA ARG A 847 -15.70 -4.53 -17.97
C ARG A 847 -16.76 -3.50 -17.55
N ASP A 848 -16.40 -2.70 -16.56
CA ASP A 848 -17.20 -1.56 -16.10
C ASP A 848 -16.99 -0.31 -16.97
N GLU A 849 -17.91 0.65 -16.83
CA GLU A 849 -17.90 1.89 -17.61
C GLU A 849 -16.60 2.69 -17.39
N ALA A 850 -16.14 2.77 -16.14
CA ALA A 850 -14.96 3.55 -15.77
C ALA A 850 -13.70 3.02 -16.45
N THR A 851 -13.54 1.70 -16.49
CA THR A 851 -12.47 0.99 -17.17
C THR A 851 -12.52 1.24 -18.68
N CYS A 852 -13.69 1.08 -19.31
CA CYS A 852 -13.85 1.34 -20.74
C CYS A 852 -13.49 2.79 -21.11
N ARG A 853 -13.92 3.77 -20.30
CA ARG A 853 -13.60 5.19 -20.51
C ARG A 853 -12.12 5.48 -20.28
N LEU A 854 -11.49 4.90 -19.26
CA LEU A 854 -10.05 5.03 -19.02
C LEU A 854 -9.26 4.53 -20.24
N LEU A 855 -9.56 3.32 -20.72
CA LEU A 855 -8.92 2.73 -21.88
C LEU A 855 -9.14 3.55 -23.15
N ALA A 856 -10.36 4.06 -23.37
CA ALA A 856 -10.67 4.92 -24.51
C ALA A 856 -9.85 6.22 -24.50
N VAL A 857 -9.75 6.89 -23.33
CA VAL A 857 -8.91 8.08 -23.19
C VAL A 857 -7.46 7.77 -23.51
N LYS A 858 -6.90 6.70 -22.91
CA LYS A 858 -5.50 6.31 -23.12
C LYS A 858 -5.20 5.91 -24.56
N LEU A 859 -6.16 5.28 -25.24
CA LEU A 859 -6.06 4.99 -26.67
C LEU A 859 -6.10 6.27 -27.53
N GLN A 860 -6.97 7.23 -27.22
CA GLN A 860 -7.10 8.48 -27.96
C GLN A 860 -5.90 9.41 -27.78
N THR A 861 -5.25 9.38 -26.61
CA THR A 861 -4.06 10.18 -26.30
C THR A 861 -2.74 9.49 -26.66
N ASP A 862 -2.79 8.26 -27.20
CA ASP A 862 -1.62 7.41 -27.49
C ASP A 862 -0.75 7.13 -26.25
N GLU A 863 -1.40 6.93 -25.11
CA GLU A 863 -0.81 6.70 -23.78
C GLU A 863 -1.01 5.25 -23.28
N LEU A 864 -1.30 4.29 -24.17
CA LEU A 864 -1.28 2.87 -23.82
C LEU A 864 0.16 2.41 -23.57
N PHE A 865 0.37 1.59 -22.53
CA PHE A 865 1.70 1.16 -22.14
C PHE A 865 2.33 0.23 -23.19
N ALA A 866 3.64 0.39 -23.39
CA ALA A 866 4.43 -0.60 -24.11
C ALA A 866 4.55 -1.90 -23.30
N MET A 867 4.95 -2.99 -23.97
CA MET A 867 5.00 -4.33 -23.37
C MET A 867 6.10 -4.46 -22.29
N ASP A 868 7.20 -3.71 -22.42
CA ASP A 868 8.26 -3.60 -21.43
C ASP A 868 7.90 -2.64 -20.29
N GLU A 869 7.08 -1.62 -20.57
CA GLU A 869 6.62 -0.63 -19.59
C GLU A 869 5.51 -1.15 -18.67
N ILE A 870 4.55 -1.94 -19.19
CA ILE A 870 3.36 -2.34 -18.43
C ILE A 870 3.70 -3.12 -17.15
N ASN A 871 4.74 -3.97 -17.16
CA ASN A 871 5.23 -4.67 -15.97
C ASN A 871 5.67 -3.70 -14.86
N ILE A 872 6.33 -2.61 -15.25
CA ILE A 872 6.85 -1.62 -14.30
C ILE A 872 5.69 -0.87 -13.65
N LYS A 873 4.61 -0.57 -14.37
CA LYS A 873 3.47 0.22 -13.87
C LYS A 873 2.69 -0.46 -12.74
N PHE A 874 2.76 -1.78 -12.60
CA PHE A 874 2.23 -2.48 -11.41
C PHE A 874 3.04 -2.12 -10.14
N THR A 875 4.36 -2.07 -10.26
CA THR A 875 5.27 -1.90 -9.12
C THR A 875 5.58 -0.43 -8.81
N ARG A 876 5.73 0.40 -9.84
CA ARG A 876 6.08 1.82 -9.77
C ARG A 876 5.13 2.67 -10.64
N PRO A 877 3.89 2.90 -10.18
CA PRO A 877 2.99 3.84 -10.85
C PRO A 877 3.50 5.27 -10.72
N GLU A 878 3.42 6.04 -11.80
CA GLU A 878 3.73 7.47 -11.84
C GLU A 878 2.45 8.30 -11.64
N THR A 879 1.34 7.84 -12.20
CA THR A 879 0.02 8.45 -12.03
C THR A 879 -0.91 7.59 -11.15
N PRO A 880 -1.92 8.19 -10.49
CA PRO A 880 -2.90 7.43 -9.71
C PRO A 880 -3.66 6.36 -10.50
N THR A 881 -3.76 6.53 -11.83
CA THR A 881 -4.48 5.61 -12.72
C THR A 881 -3.62 4.50 -13.32
N ASP A 882 -2.28 4.55 -13.17
CA ASP A 882 -1.38 3.65 -13.90
C ASP A 882 -1.61 2.17 -13.57
N ARG A 883 -1.81 1.82 -12.29
CA ARG A 883 -2.10 0.43 -11.90
C ARG A 883 -3.43 -0.03 -12.49
N GLN A 884 -4.48 0.78 -12.37
CA GLN A 884 -5.79 0.47 -12.93
C GLN A 884 -5.73 0.30 -14.45
N GLN A 885 -4.98 1.17 -15.13
CA GLN A 885 -4.72 1.05 -16.57
C GLN A 885 -3.97 -0.26 -16.89
N ALA A 886 -2.96 -0.65 -16.11
CA ALA A 886 -2.21 -1.86 -16.37
C ALA A 886 -3.09 -3.13 -16.29
N TYR A 887 -3.95 -3.24 -15.27
CA TYR A 887 -4.96 -4.31 -15.18
C TYR A 887 -5.91 -4.30 -16.37
N ALA A 888 -6.48 -3.13 -16.67
CA ALA A 888 -7.46 -2.95 -17.74
C ALA A 888 -6.88 -3.27 -19.13
N GLN A 889 -5.71 -2.72 -19.43
CA GLN A 889 -5.01 -2.89 -20.70
C GLN A 889 -4.52 -4.33 -20.85
N GLY A 890 -3.97 -4.93 -19.79
CA GLY A 890 -3.55 -6.34 -19.78
C GLY A 890 -4.70 -7.27 -20.16
N HIS A 891 -5.85 -7.13 -19.48
CA HIS A 891 -7.07 -7.89 -19.81
C HIS A 891 -7.47 -7.71 -21.29
N TRP A 892 -7.45 -6.48 -21.79
CA TRP A 892 -7.84 -6.17 -23.17
C TRP A 892 -6.88 -6.78 -24.20
N MET A 893 -5.58 -6.74 -23.92
CA MET A 893 -4.55 -7.36 -24.77
C MET A 893 -4.63 -8.89 -24.75
N TYR A 894 -4.95 -9.50 -23.61
CA TYR A 894 -5.14 -10.96 -23.52
C TYR A 894 -6.36 -11.42 -24.32
N GLU A 895 -7.47 -10.67 -24.23
CA GLU A 895 -8.66 -10.92 -25.04
C GLU A 895 -8.35 -10.81 -26.54
N TYR A 896 -7.65 -9.74 -26.95
CA TYR A 896 -7.18 -9.59 -28.32
C TYR A 896 -6.32 -10.77 -28.76
N MET A 897 -5.40 -11.22 -27.89
CA MET A 897 -4.50 -12.33 -28.18
C MET A 897 -5.26 -13.63 -28.45
N VAL A 898 -6.21 -13.98 -27.59
CA VAL A 898 -7.08 -15.16 -27.76
C VAL A 898 -7.89 -15.07 -29.05
N MET A 899 -8.49 -13.91 -29.31
CA MET A 899 -9.33 -13.69 -30.49
C MET A 899 -8.52 -13.73 -31.81
N ARG A 900 -7.34 -13.11 -31.84
CA ARG A 900 -6.52 -12.94 -33.06
C ARG A 900 -5.64 -14.14 -33.38
N TYR A 901 -5.08 -14.80 -32.37
CA TYR A 901 -4.08 -15.87 -32.50
C TYR A 901 -4.58 -17.24 -32.03
N GLY A 902 -5.76 -17.32 -31.41
CA GLY A 902 -6.41 -18.55 -30.97
C GLY A 902 -6.23 -18.85 -29.48
N ASP A 903 -7.08 -19.75 -28.96
CA ASP A 903 -7.08 -20.19 -27.56
C ASP A 903 -5.73 -20.74 -27.08
N ASP A 904 -4.91 -21.28 -27.98
CA ASP A 904 -3.61 -21.87 -27.65
C ASP A 904 -2.45 -20.85 -27.64
N ALA A 905 -2.67 -19.61 -28.11
CA ALA A 905 -1.63 -18.60 -28.17
C ALA A 905 -1.08 -18.19 -26.79
N PRO A 906 -1.92 -17.91 -25.76
CA PRO A 906 -1.40 -17.69 -24.41
C PRO A 906 -0.62 -18.88 -23.86
N LEU A 907 -1.03 -20.11 -24.20
CA LEU A 907 -0.37 -21.34 -23.74
C LEU A 907 1.04 -21.48 -24.30
N ARG A 908 1.24 -21.21 -25.60
CA ARG A 908 2.57 -21.25 -26.21
C ARG A 908 3.52 -20.22 -25.60
N LEU A 909 3.02 -19.02 -25.29
CA LEU A 909 3.80 -18.02 -24.56
C LEU A 909 4.15 -18.48 -23.15
N MET A 910 3.19 -19.05 -22.40
CA MET A 910 3.48 -19.62 -21.07
C MET A 910 4.56 -20.71 -21.12
N ASP A 911 4.55 -21.56 -22.14
CA ASP A 911 5.57 -22.60 -22.32
C ASP A 911 6.96 -21.99 -22.61
N ALA A 912 7.01 -20.91 -23.41
CA ALA A 912 8.25 -20.15 -23.62
C ALA A 912 8.76 -19.46 -22.33
N TYR A 913 7.86 -18.87 -21.54
CA TYR A 913 8.22 -18.26 -20.25
C TYR A 913 8.71 -19.32 -19.25
N ALA A 914 8.15 -20.53 -19.26
CA ALA A 914 8.62 -21.64 -18.43
C ALA A 914 10.08 -22.03 -18.71
N GLU A 915 10.54 -21.81 -19.96
CA GLU A 915 11.93 -22.00 -20.39
C GLU A 915 12.85 -20.83 -20.03
N GLY A 916 12.28 -19.71 -19.54
CA GLY A 916 13.02 -18.48 -19.20
C GLY A 916 13.17 -17.48 -20.34
N ARG A 917 12.45 -17.66 -21.47
CA ARG A 917 12.48 -16.71 -22.60
C ARG A 917 11.74 -15.41 -22.26
N THR A 918 12.27 -14.28 -22.68
CA THR A 918 11.66 -12.94 -22.47
C THR A 918 10.52 -12.67 -23.47
N GLU A 919 9.68 -11.64 -23.25
CA GLU A 919 8.65 -11.24 -24.23
C GLU A 919 9.21 -10.98 -25.63
N SER A 920 10.37 -10.31 -25.71
CA SER A 920 11.04 -10.00 -26.98
C SER A 920 11.51 -11.24 -27.75
N GLU A 921 11.69 -12.38 -27.07
CA GLU A 921 12.02 -13.66 -27.69
C GLU A 921 10.78 -14.54 -27.93
N ALA A 922 9.86 -14.56 -26.97
CA ALA A 922 8.67 -15.42 -26.97
C ALA A 922 7.65 -14.96 -28.02
N MET A 923 7.34 -13.66 -28.13
CA MET A 923 6.32 -13.19 -29.08
C MET A 923 6.68 -13.44 -30.55
N PRO A 924 7.91 -13.14 -31.02
CA PRO A 924 8.27 -13.43 -32.41
C PRO A 924 8.27 -14.92 -32.73
N SER A 925 8.68 -15.77 -31.79
CA SER A 925 8.76 -17.22 -32.00
C SER A 925 7.39 -17.90 -31.94
N GLU A 926 6.52 -17.50 -31.02
CA GLU A 926 5.24 -18.18 -30.75
C GLU A 926 4.02 -17.54 -31.43
N LEU A 927 4.06 -16.22 -31.67
CA LEU A 927 2.98 -15.45 -32.32
C LEU A 927 3.34 -14.95 -33.73
N GLY A 928 4.63 -14.91 -34.08
CA GLY A 928 5.10 -14.42 -35.38
C GLY A 928 5.13 -12.90 -35.51
N VAL A 929 5.04 -12.16 -34.40
CA VAL A 929 5.07 -10.69 -34.35
C VAL A 929 6.00 -10.20 -33.22
N THR A 930 6.60 -9.03 -33.39
CA THR A 930 7.33 -8.39 -32.28
C THR A 930 6.36 -7.74 -31.27
N PRO A 931 6.80 -7.45 -30.04
CA PRO A 931 5.97 -6.74 -29.05
C PRO A 931 5.40 -5.42 -29.58
N GLU A 932 6.18 -4.67 -30.35
CA GLU A 932 5.77 -3.38 -30.94
C GLU A 932 4.73 -3.59 -32.04
N GLN A 933 4.92 -4.59 -32.90
CA GLN A 933 3.95 -4.93 -33.94
C GLN A 933 2.62 -5.39 -33.34
N PHE A 934 2.66 -6.19 -32.27
CA PHE A 934 1.47 -6.61 -31.55
C PHE A 934 0.69 -5.41 -30.99
N LEU A 935 1.37 -4.45 -30.34
CA LEU A 935 0.71 -3.28 -29.76
C LEU A 935 0.05 -2.40 -30.84
N GLU A 936 0.71 -2.20 -31.98
CA GLU A 936 0.14 -1.42 -33.09
C GLU A 936 -1.06 -2.11 -33.74
N GLU A 937 -1.00 -3.43 -33.95
CA GLU A 937 -2.16 -4.20 -34.43
C GLU A 937 -3.31 -4.21 -33.40
N PHE A 938 -2.97 -4.28 -32.10
CA PHE A 938 -3.92 -4.19 -31.00
C PHE A 938 -4.63 -2.83 -30.97
N LYS A 939 -3.93 -1.71 -31.11
CA LYS A 939 -4.52 -0.35 -31.11
C LYS A 939 -5.63 -0.19 -32.16
N VAL A 940 -5.48 -0.82 -33.33
CA VAL A 940 -6.50 -0.81 -34.39
C VAL A 940 -7.76 -1.54 -33.96
N TRP A 941 -7.62 -2.74 -33.39
CA TRP A 941 -8.76 -3.50 -32.86
C TRP A 941 -9.40 -2.81 -31.64
N ALA A 942 -8.57 -2.32 -30.72
CA ALA A 942 -8.98 -1.58 -29.53
C ALA A 942 -9.85 -0.36 -29.88
N ARG A 943 -9.55 0.34 -30.97
CA ARG A 943 -10.39 1.45 -31.46
C ARG A 943 -11.79 0.97 -31.84
N SER A 944 -11.89 -0.14 -32.58
CA SER A 944 -13.19 -0.69 -32.96
C SER A 944 -14.03 -1.16 -31.77
N GLU A 945 -13.38 -1.70 -30.73
CA GLU A 945 -14.05 -2.07 -29.48
C GLU A 945 -14.54 -0.84 -28.70
N ALA A 946 -13.69 0.20 -28.59
CA ALA A 946 -14.06 1.43 -27.91
C ALA A 946 -15.19 2.20 -28.62
N GLU A 947 -15.28 2.10 -29.94
CA GLU A 947 -16.44 2.54 -30.73
C GLU A 947 -17.68 1.70 -30.41
N ALA A 948 -17.55 0.37 -30.35
CA ALA A 948 -18.66 -0.53 -29.99
C ALA A 948 -19.17 -0.33 -28.56
N TRP A 949 -18.32 0.13 -27.63
CA TRP A 949 -18.72 0.52 -26.28
C TRP A 949 -19.46 1.87 -26.24
N GLY A 950 -19.45 2.65 -27.33
CA GLY A 950 -20.07 3.98 -27.39
C GLY A 950 -19.30 5.07 -26.64
N VAL A 951 -18.07 4.79 -26.21
CA VAL A 951 -17.20 5.76 -25.50
C VAL A 951 -16.25 6.51 -26.43
N ILE A 952 -16.07 6.00 -27.65
CA ILE A 952 -15.46 6.72 -28.77
C ILE A 952 -16.51 6.84 -29.87
N MET A 953 -16.68 8.04 -30.42
CA MET A 953 -17.55 8.25 -31.57
C MET A 953 -16.83 7.80 -32.85
N PRO A 954 -17.53 7.16 -33.81
CA PRO A 954 -17.01 6.91 -35.15
C PRO A 954 -16.52 8.19 -35.83
N GLU A 955 -15.45 8.11 -36.63
CA GLU A 955 -14.81 9.28 -37.27
C GLU A 955 -15.75 10.13 -38.15
N ASP A 956 -16.83 9.56 -38.67
CA ASP A 956 -17.83 10.22 -39.51
C ASP A 956 -19.00 10.84 -38.73
N SER A 957 -18.98 10.74 -37.39
CA SER A 957 -19.99 11.35 -36.53
C SER A 957 -19.85 12.87 -36.50
N ILE A 958 -20.98 13.57 -36.58
CA ILE A 958 -21.02 15.03 -36.41
C ILE A 958 -20.61 15.40 -34.99
N THR A 959 -19.69 16.36 -34.84
CA THR A 959 -19.24 16.82 -33.52
C THR A 959 -20.18 17.88 -32.95
N ILE A 960 -20.18 18.04 -31.62
CA ILE A 960 -20.92 19.14 -30.95
C ILE A 960 -20.52 20.50 -31.53
N LYS A 961 -19.24 20.67 -31.87
CA LYS A 961 -18.74 21.90 -32.51
C LYS A 961 -19.40 22.16 -33.86
N GLU A 962 -19.51 21.14 -34.71
CA GLU A 962 -20.17 21.25 -36.01
C GLU A 962 -21.68 21.51 -35.88
N LEU A 963 -22.34 20.94 -34.86
CA LEU A 963 -23.74 21.24 -34.55
C LEU A 963 -23.95 22.70 -34.14
N ILE A 964 -23.07 23.26 -33.30
CA ILE A 964 -23.07 24.68 -32.93
C ILE A 964 -22.92 25.56 -34.19
N GLU A 965 -22.01 25.20 -35.09
CA GLU A 965 -21.77 25.92 -36.35
C GLU A 965 -22.96 25.81 -37.33
N GLN A 966 -23.57 24.63 -37.42
CA GLN A 966 -24.72 24.34 -38.30
C GLN A 966 -25.97 25.12 -37.88
N ASP A 967 -26.29 25.11 -36.58
CA ASP A 967 -27.48 25.76 -36.01
C ASP A 967 -27.25 27.25 -35.74
N LYS A 968 -26.02 27.75 -35.94
CA LYS A 968 -25.63 29.15 -35.73
C LYS A 968 -25.97 29.64 -34.33
N ILE A 969 -25.66 28.81 -33.33
CA ILE A 969 -25.88 29.15 -31.93
C ILE A 969 -24.83 30.18 -31.51
N ASP A 970 -25.27 31.39 -31.18
CA ASP A 970 -24.44 32.45 -30.64
C ASP A 970 -24.23 32.21 -29.14
N GLY A 971 -23.07 31.68 -28.76
CA GLY A 971 -22.74 31.39 -27.35
C GLY A 971 -22.67 29.89 -27.09
N VAL A 972 -23.04 29.47 -25.88
CA VAL A 972 -22.99 28.05 -25.51
C VAL A 972 -24.41 27.46 -25.52
N PRO A 973 -24.62 26.25 -26.10
CA PRO A 973 -25.96 25.66 -26.24
C PRO A 973 -26.64 25.44 -24.89
N ASP A 974 -27.94 25.68 -24.84
CA ASP A 974 -28.74 25.44 -23.63
C ASP A 974 -29.28 24.00 -23.55
N THR A 975 -30.00 23.67 -22.47
CA THR A 975 -30.58 22.33 -22.30
C THR A 975 -31.54 21.96 -23.44
N ASP A 976 -32.30 22.92 -23.98
CA ASP A 976 -33.28 22.65 -25.02
C ASP A 976 -32.60 22.36 -26.37
N ASP A 977 -31.44 22.99 -26.62
CA ASP A 977 -30.59 22.67 -27.77
C ASP A 977 -30.05 21.23 -27.67
N PHE A 978 -29.50 20.83 -26.52
CA PHE A 978 -29.00 19.46 -26.33
C PHE A 978 -30.13 18.42 -26.40
N VAL A 979 -31.30 18.70 -25.83
CA VAL A 979 -32.47 17.82 -25.94
C VAL A 979 -32.95 17.73 -27.39
N ARG A 980 -32.96 18.85 -28.15
CA ARG A 980 -33.29 18.83 -29.58
C ARG A 980 -32.30 17.95 -30.35
N TRP A 981 -31.00 18.17 -30.18
CA TRP A 981 -29.97 17.40 -30.89
C TRP A 981 -29.98 15.93 -30.52
N ALA A 982 -30.18 15.59 -29.24
CA ALA A 982 -30.31 14.20 -28.79
C ALA A 982 -31.54 13.52 -29.43
N ASN A 983 -32.65 14.23 -29.64
CA ASN A 983 -33.83 13.70 -30.33
C ASN A 983 -33.64 13.57 -31.85
N GLU A 984 -32.90 14.49 -32.47
CA GLU A 984 -32.57 14.46 -33.90
C GLU A 984 -31.50 13.40 -34.23
N LEU A 985 -30.61 13.13 -33.28
CA LEU A 985 -29.49 12.18 -33.37
C LEU A 985 -29.54 11.17 -32.21
N PRO A 986 -30.55 10.28 -32.16
CA PRO A 986 -30.81 9.39 -31.02
C PRO A 986 -29.76 8.30 -30.80
N GLY A 987 -28.73 8.21 -31.65
CA GLY A 987 -27.57 7.32 -31.46
C GLY A 987 -26.30 8.05 -31.03
N HIS A 988 -26.34 9.37 -30.82
CA HIS A 988 -25.15 10.14 -30.48
C HIS A 988 -24.91 10.14 -28.97
N ALA A 989 -24.03 9.24 -28.52
CA ALA A 989 -23.72 8.99 -27.11
C ALA A 989 -23.46 10.25 -26.27
N GLU A 990 -22.55 11.12 -26.71
CA GLU A 990 -22.18 12.34 -25.96
C GLU A 990 -23.36 13.30 -25.80
N LEU A 991 -24.21 13.45 -26.83
CA LEU A 991 -25.40 14.31 -26.77
C LEU A 991 -26.44 13.76 -25.81
N LEU A 992 -26.68 12.46 -25.83
CA LEU A 992 -27.62 11.80 -24.92
C LEU A 992 -27.18 11.94 -23.46
N GLU A 993 -25.90 11.71 -23.16
CA GLU A 993 -25.36 11.84 -21.81
C GLU A 993 -25.49 13.29 -21.29
N ILE A 994 -25.18 14.29 -22.13
CA ILE A 994 -25.31 15.71 -21.79
C ILE A 994 -26.79 16.09 -21.63
N ALA A 995 -27.64 15.74 -22.60
CA ALA A 995 -29.06 16.09 -22.58
C ALA A 995 -29.79 15.47 -21.38
N VAL A 996 -29.52 14.20 -21.08
CA VAL A 996 -30.06 13.53 -19.88
C VAL A 996 -29.56 14.23 -18.62
N SER A 997 -28.25 14.50 -18.50
CA SER A 997 -27.71 15.16 -17.29
C SER A 997 -28.35 16.52 -17.05
N LEU A 998 -28.37 17.39 -18.07
CA LEU A 998 -28.97 18.72 -17.97
C LEU A 998 -30.47 18.70 -17.69
N THR A 999 -31.20 17.74 -18.26
CA THR A 999 -32.65 17.63 -18.04
C THR A 999 -32.97 17.02 -16.66
N MET A 1000 -32.13 16.12 -16.16
CA MET A 1000 -32.23 15.59 -14.80
C MET A 1000 -31.96 16.67 -13.75
N ASP A 1001 -30.94 17.52 -13.97
CA ASP A 1001 -30.64 18.66 -13.10
C ASP A 1001 -31.84 19.64 -13.03
N ARG A 1002 -32.50 19.90 -14.16
CA ARG A 1002 -33.75 20.70 -14.21
C ARG A 1002 -34.92 20.08 -13.44
N ASN A 1003 -34.94 18.76 -13.28
CA ASN A 1003 -36.05 17.99 -12.71
C ASN A 1003 -35.72 17.41 -11.32
N GLU A 1004 -34.87 18.08 -10.53
CA GLU A 1004 -34.50 17.64 -9.16
C GLU A 1004 -33.95 16.21 -9.12
N ASN A 1005 -33.20 15.80 -10.15
CA ASN A 1005 -32.65 14.45 -10.31
C ASN A 1005 -33.70 13.32 -10.35
N THR A 1006 -34.93 13.65 -10.74
CA THR A 1006 -36.02 12.67 -10.93
C THR A 1006 -36.18 12.30 -12.41
N VAL A 1007 -36.41 11.00 -12.66
CA VAL A 1007 -36.71 10.50 -14.00
C VAL A 1007 -38.16 10.84 -14.35
N THR A 1008 -38.37 11.57 -15.43
CA THR A 1008 -39.69 11.99 -15.90
C THR A 1008 -40.08 11.20 -17.17
N PRO A 1009 -41.38 11.16 -17.55
CA PRO A 1009 -41.79 10.56 -18.83
C PRO A 1009 -41.14 11.21 -20.06
N GLU A 1010 -40.64 12.44 -19.94
CA GLU A 1010 -39.92 13.16 -20.99
C GLU A 1010 -38.44 12.72 -21.09
N THR A 1011 -37.78 12.47 -19.95
CA THR A 1011 -36.39 12.00 -19.94
C THR A 1011 -36.26 10.50 -20.19
N LEU A 1012 -37.30 9.72 -19.91
CA LEU A 1012 -37.27 8.26 -20.03
C LEU A 1012 -36.78 7.75 -21.40
N PRO A 1013 -37.32 8.21 -22.56
CA PRO A 1013 -36.84 7.74 -23.86
C PRO A 1013 -35.38 8.09 -24.15
N MET A 1014 -34.89 9.22 -23.64
CA MET A 1014 -33.49 9.62 -23.80
C MET A 1014 -32.56 8.76 -22.93
N ILE A 1015 -33.01 8.38 -21.72
CA ILE A 1015 -32.24 7.47 -20.86
C ILE A 1015 -32.17 6.07 -21.47
N GLU A 1016 -33.26 5.58 -22.08
CA GLU A 1016 -33.29 4.31 -22.82
C GLU A 1016 -32.36 4.36 -24.05
N ALA A 1017 -32.43 5.43 -24.84
CA ALA A 1017 -31.52 5.65 -25.97
C ALA A 1017 -30.05 5.76 -25.51
N TRP A 1018 -29.79 6.37 -24.35
CA TRP A 1018 -28.45 6.45 -23.78
C TRP A 1018 -27.91 5.06 -23.40
N ALA A 1019 -28.72 4.22 -22.76
CA ALA A 1019 -28.35 2.84 -22.45
C ALA A 1019 -28.00 2.02 -23.70
N GLU A 1020 -28.69 2.27 -24.82
CA GLU A 1020 -28.41 1.60 -26.10
C GLU A 1020 -27.17 2.18 -26.80
N ALA A 1021 -27.00 3.51 -26.78
CA ALA A 1021 -25.88 4.19 -27.44
C ALA A 1021 -24.54 3.97 -26.72
N VAL A 1022 -24.57 3.77 -25.40
CA VAL A 1022 -23.39 3.44 -24.58
C VAL A 1022 -23.68 2.16 -23.80
N PRO A 1023 -23.55 0.98 -24.43
CA PRO A 1023 -23.93 -0.30 -23.80
C PRO A 1023 -23.17 -0.64 -22.52
N VAL A 1024 -22.07 0.05 -22.23
CA VAL A 1024 -21.28 -0.13 -21.01
C VAL A 1024 -21.70 0.82 -19.89
N ALA A 1025 -22.57 1.81 -20.15
CA ALA A 1025 -22.91 2.86 -19.20
C ALA A 1025 -23.79 2.36 -18.04
N GLU A 1026 -23.34 2.57 -16.81
CA GLU A 1026 -24.06 2.08 -15.62
C GLU A 1026 -25.12 3.06 -15.13
N ARG A 1027 -24.88 4.37 -15.30
CA ARG A 1027 -25.80 5.42 -14.85
C ARG A 1027 -27.19 5.31 -15.48
N PRO A 1028 -27.39 5.11 -16.79
CA PRO A 1028 -28.74 4.95 -17.34
C PRO A 1028 -29.44 3.70 -16.78
N HIS A 1029 -28.73 2.60 -16.60
CA HIS A 1029 -29.29 1.39 -15.98
C HIS A 1029 -29.72 1.61 -14.53
N ARG A 1030 -28.93 2.34 -13.73
CA ARG A 1030 -29.31 2.71 -12.34
C ARG A 1030 -30.58 3.57 -12.31
N LEU A 1031 -30.66 4.57 -13.19
CA LEU A 1031 -31.82 5.46 -13.29
C LEU A 1031 -33.09 4.69 -13.69
N LEU A 1032 -32.99 3.84 -14.70
CA LEU A 1032 -34.11 3.02 -15.18
C LEU A 1032 -34.56 2.00 -14.13
N ALA A 1033 -33.61 1.29 -13.50
CA ALA A 1033 -33.93 0.33 -12.43
C ALA A 1033 -34.68 1.00 -11.27
N ARG A 1034 -34.20 2.14 -10.78
CA ARG A 1034 -34.85 2.91 -9.71
C ARG A 1034 -36.26 3.37 -10.13
N TYR A 1035 -36.36 4.00 -11.30
CA TYR A 1035 -37.64 4.50 -11.83
C TYR A 1035 -38.71 3.41 -11.92
N TYR A 1036 -38.33 2.24 -12.41
CA TYR A 1036 -39.24 1.10 -12.57
C TYR A 1036 -39.59 0.43 -11.23
N LEU A 1037 -38.66 0.39 -10.26
CA LEU A 1037 -38.92 -0.18 -8.94
C LEU A 1037 -39.87 0.69 -8.08
N ASP A 1038 -39.76 2.01 -8.18
CA ASP A 1038 -40.54 2.97 -7.38
C ASP A 1038 -42.03 3.00 -7.76
N ARG A 1039 -42.35 2.59 -9.00
CA ARG A 1039 -43.73 2.45 -9.47
C ARG A 1039 -44.29 1.14 -8.92
N GLY A 1040 -45.05 1.21 -7.83
CA GLY A 1040 -45.58 0.06 -7.09
C GLY A 1040 -46.54 -0.89 -7.84
N ASP A 1041 -46.53 -0.92 -9.17
CA ASP A 1041 -47.22 -1.88 -10.01
C ASP A 1041 -46.26 -2.94 -10.58
N ALA A 1042 -46.76 -4.17 -10.76
CA ALA A 1042 -45.92 -5.30 -11.15
C ALA A 1042 -45.34 -5.16 -12.57
N GLU A 1043 -46.09 -4.59 -13.52
CA GLU A 1043 -45.64 -4.44 -14.91
C GLU A 1043 -44.44 -3.49 -15.02
N SER A 1044 -44.48 -2.36 -14.32
CA SER A 1044 -43.34 -1.42 -14.26
C SER A 1044 -42.12 -2.07 -13.64
N GLN A 1045 -42.29 -2.76 -12.51
CA GLN A 1045 -41.17 -3.36 -11.78
C GLN A 1045 -40.51 -4.53 -12.55
N ASP A 1046 -41.23 -5.22 -13.44
CA ASP A 1046 -40.66 -6.23 -14.33
C ASP A 1046 -39.71 -5.61 -15.39
N LEU A 1047 -39.94 -4.35 -15.77
CA LEU A 1047 -39.04 -3.59 -16.65
C LEU A 1047 -37.70 -3.25 -15.97
N ALA A 1048 -37.60 -3.31 -14.64
CA ALA A 1048 -36.34 -3.13 -13.93
C ALA A 1048 -35.38 -4.32 -14.09
N LEU A 1049 -35.89 -5.53 -14.41
CA LEU A 1049 -35.10 -6.76 -14.46
C LEU A 1049 -33.86 -6.69 -15.38
N PRO A 1050 -33.94 -6.29 -16.67
CA PRO A 1050 -32.75 -6.21 -17.53
C PRO A 1050 -31.70 -5.21 -17.01
N HIS A 1051 -32.14 -4.13 -16.34
CA HIS A 1051 -31.22 -3.15 -15.78
C HIS A 1051 -30.55 -3.66 -14.50
N LEU A 1052 -31.29 -4.35 -13.64
CA LEU A 1052 -30.72 -4.99 -12.45
C LEU A 1052 -29.76 -6.12 -12.82
N GLU A 1053 -30.05 -6.92 -13.85
CA GLU A 1053 -29.15 -7.97 -14.36
C GLU A 1053 -27.83 -7.38 -14.87
N PHE A 1054 -27.91 -6.26 -15.59
CA PHE A 1054 -26.73 -5.52 -16.08
C PHE A 1054 -25.83 -5.04 -14.93
N LEU A 1055 -26.45 -4.50 -13.86
CA LEU A 1055 -25.74 -3.98 -12.69
C LEU A 1055 -25.17 -5.11 -11.82
N ASP A 1056 -25.94 -6.17 -11.57
CA ASP A 1056 -25.49 -7.34 -10.77
C ASP A 1056 -24.30 -8.07 -11.39
N ALA A 1057 -24.25 -8.15 -12.73
CA ALA A 1057 -23.13 -8.77 -13.45
C ALA A 1057 -21.79 -8.05 -13.21
N ARG A 1058 -21.83 -6.76 -12.84
CA ARG A 1058 -20.64 -5.93 -12.57
C ARG A 1058 -20.41 -5.67 -11.08
N ALA A 1059 -21.43 -5.87 -10.25
CA ALA A 1059 -21.36 -5.62 -8.82
C ALA A 1059 -20.37 -6.54 -8.11
N GLN A 1060 -19.39 -5.96 -7.41
CA GLN A 1060 -18.42 -6.72 -6.62
C GLN A 1060 -18.67 -6.60 -5.11
N TYR A 1061 -19.01 -5.40 -4.63
CA TYR A 1061 -19.06 -5.10 -3.19
C TYR A 1061 -20.48 -4.99 -2.62
N THR A 1062 -21.51 -4.96 -3.47
CA THR A 1062 -22.91 -4.79 -3.02
C THR A 1062 -23.80 -5.98 -3.40
N PRO A 1063 -24.51 -6.60 -2.43
CA PRO A 1063 -25.50 -7.63 -2.72
C PRO A 1063 -26.85 -7.07 -3.20
N ALA A 1064 -27.03 -5.74 -3.22
CA ALA A 1064 -28.34 -5.11 -3.37
C ALA A 1064 -29.05 -5.48 -4.68
N TYR A 1065 -28.34 -5.45 -5.82
CA TYR A 1065 -28.93 -5.78 -7.12
C TYR A 1065 -29.34 -7.26 -7.20
N ALA A 1066 -28.48 -8.16 -6.73
CA ALA A 1066 -28.77 -9.59 -6.64
C ALA A 1066 -29.98 -9.86 -5.73
N ALA A 1067 -30.06 -9.19 -4.58
CA ALA A 1067 -31.16 -9.32 -3.64
C ALA A 1067 -32.48 -8.80 -4.21
N ALA A 1068 -32.46 -7.68 -4.94
CA ALA A 1068 -33.61 -7.15 -5.66
C ALA A 1068 -34.10 -8.14 -6.72
N LEU A 1069 -33.20 -8.65 -7.56
CA LEU A 1069 -33.52 -9.67 -8.57
C LEU A 1069 -34.11 -10.93 -7.92
N ALA A 1070 -33.54 -11.41 -6.83
CA ALA A 1070 -34.02 -12.60 -6.12
C ALA A 1070 -35.47 -12.42 -5.64
N LYS A 1071 -35.80 -11.25 -5.06
CA LYS A 1071 -37.15 -10.91 -4.61
C LYS A 1071 -38.12 -10.88 -5.79
N ARG A 1072 -37.79 -10.13 -6.85
CA ARG A 1072 -38.64 -9.99 -8.05
C ARG A 1072 -38.88 -11.32 -8.76
N TYR A 1073 -37.84 -12.11 -9.00
CA TYR A 1073 -37.98 -13.42 -9.63
C TYR A 1073 -38.83 -14.39 -8.78
N ALA A 1074 -38.74 -14.32 -7.45
CA ALA A 1074 -39.59 -15.13 -6.59
C ALA A 1074 -41.08 -14.72 -6.69
N GLU A 1075 -41.36 -13.42 -6.80
CA GLU A 1075 -42.73 -12.87 -6.93
C GLU A 1075 -43.39 -13.28 -8.25
N ILE A 1076 -42.65 -13.24 -9.36
CA ILE A 1076 -43.18 -13.62 -10.69
C ILE A 1076 -43.13 -15.14 -10.96
N GLY A 1077 -42.63 -15.94 -10.02
CA GLY A 1077 -42.62 -17.41 -10.10
C GLY A 1077 -41.42 -18.03 -10.82
N GLU A 1078 -40.40 -17.24 -11.16
CA GLU A 1078 -39.13 -17.67 -11.76
C GLU A 1078 -38.18 -18.26 -10.71
N LYS A 1079 -38.57 -19.40 -10.13
CA LYS A 1079 -37.95 -19.98 -8.94
C LYS A 1079 -36.45 -20.25 -9.07
N GLU A 1080 -36.00 -20.77 -10.22
CA GLU A 1080 -34.59 -21.10 -10.43
C GLU A 1080 -33.71 -19.85 -10.47
N LYS A 1081 -34.17 -18.80 -11.17
CA LYS A 1081 -33.48 -17.50 -11.20
C LYS A 1081 -33.47 -16.83 -9.82
N ALA A 1082 -34.57 -16.92 -9.08
CA ALA A 1082 -34.65 -16.39 -7.73
C ALA A 1082 -33.60 -17.03 -6.81
N VAL A 1083 -33.47 -18.36 -6.84
CA VAL A 1083 -32.45 -19.10 -6.06
C VAL A 1083 -31.06 -18.67 -6.49
N LEU A 1084 -30.77 -18.62 -7.80
CA LEU A 1084 -29.46 -18.22 -8.31
C LEU A 1084 -29.06 -16.81 -7.85
N LYS A 1085 -29.98 -15.86 -7.86
CA LYS A 1085 -29.73 -14.48 -7.44
C LYS A 1085 -29.66 -14.32 -5.92
N ALA A 1086 -30.39 -15.14 -5.15
CA ALA A 1086 -30.22 -15.18 -3.71
C ALA A 1086 -28.84 -15.74 -3.31
N GLU A 1087 -28.37 -16.80 -3.98
CA GLU A 1087 -27.02 -17.34 -3.81
C GLU A 1087 -25.92 -16.36 -4.22
N ARG A 1088 -26.22 -15.50 -5.20
CA ARG A 1088 -25.33 -14.41 -5.64
C ARG A 1088 -25.22 -13.33 -4.58
N ALA A 1089 -26.33 -12.88 -3.99
CA ALA A 1089 -26.32 -11.94 -2.86
C ALA A 1089 -25.53 -12.50 -1.67
N VAL A 1090 -25.74 -13.78 -1.34
CA VAL A 1090 -25.00 -14.48 -0.28
C VAL A 1090 -23.51 -14.66 -0.63
N SER A 1091 -23.12 -14.72 -1.91
CA SER A 1091 -21.69 -14.80 -2.27
C SER A 1091 -20.96 -13.47 -2.09
N ILE A 1092 -21.67 -12.35 -2.06
CA ILE A 1092 -21.07 -11.03 -1.78
C ILE A 1092 -21.05 -10.78 -0.27
N ALA A 1093 -22.14 -11.12 0.43
CA ALA A 1093 -22.30 -10.90 1.86
C ALA A 1093 -22.62 -12.22 2.60
N PRO A 1094 -21.66 -13.16 2.72
CA PRO A 1094 -21.91 -14.49 3.27
C PRO A 1094 -22.22 -14.51 4.77
N TYR A 1095 -21.89 -13.44 5.49
CA TYR A 1095 -22.15 -13.28 6.92
C TYR A 1095 -23.29 -12.31 7.23
N ASP A 1096 -23.94 -11.74 6.21
CA ASP A 1096 -25.09 -10.85 6.39
C ASP A 1096 -26.38 -11.66 6.64
N ALA A 1097 -27.06 -11.36 7.75
CA ALA A 1097 -28.24 -12.11 8.16
C ALA A 1097 -29.42 -11.90 7.20
N ASP A 1098 -29.58 -10.70 6.65
CA ASP A 1098 -30.69 -10.38 5.75
C ASP A 1098 -30.57 -11.14 4.42
N GLN A 1099 -29.35 -11.25 3.87
CA GLN A 1099 -29.10 -12.07 2.67
C GLN A 1099 -29.36 -13.55 2.94
N ARG A 1100 -28.96 -14.06 4.11
CA ARG A 1100 -29.20 -15.46 4.50
C ARG A 1100 -30.68 -15.75 4.72
N GLU A 1101 -31.44 -14.83 5.30
CA GLU A 1101 -32.89 -14.93 5.46
C GLU A 1101 -33.62 -14.91 4.11
N LEU A 1102 -33.22 -14.02 3.20
CA LEU A 1102 -33.74 -13.97 1.84
C LEU A 1102 -33.49 -15.29 1.12
N ALA A 1103 -32.26 -15.80 1.15
CA ALA A 1103 -31.91 -17.07 0.51
C ALA A 1103 -32.65 -18.27 1.11
N ALA A 1104 -32.77 -18.34 2.44
CA ALA A 1104 -33.57 -19.37 3.11
C ALA A 1104 -35.04 -19.33 2.66
N ARG A 1105 -35.64 -18.13 2.59
CA ARG A 1105 -37.03 -17.94 2.14
C ARG A 1105 -37.22 -18.38 0.69
N VAL A 1106 -36.35 -17.94 -0.21
CA VAL A 1106 -36.41 -18.28 -1.63
C VAL A 1106 -36.25 -19.79 -1.83
N ALA A 1107 -35.29 -20.42 -1.13
CA ALA A 1107 -35.10 -21.88 -1.17
C ALA A 1107 -36.34 -22.64 -0.69
N LEU A 1108 -37.02 -22.19 0.37
CA LEU A 1108 -38.26 -22.79 0.85
C LEU A 1108 -39.41 -22.68 -0.17
N VAL A 1109 -39.57 -21.52 -0.80
CA VAL A 1109 -40.59 -21.30 -1.86
C VAL A 1109 -40.30 -22.16 -3.10
N ALA A 1110 -39.02 -22.37 -3.39
CA ALA A 1110 -38.56 -23.26 -4.45
C ALA A 1110 -38.69 -24.76 -4.11
N GLY A 1111 -38.95 -25.11 -2.83
CA GLY A 1111 -38.99 -26.50 -2.36
C GLY A 1111 -37.62 -27.14 -2.18
N ASN A 1112 -36.56 -26.34 -2.17
CA ASN A 1112 -35.18 -26.78 -1.96
C ASN A 1112 -34.83 -26.74 -0.47
N TYR A 1113 -35.26 -27.77 0.25
CA TYR A 1113 -35.08 -27.81 1.70
C TYR A 1113 -33.62 -27.95 2.15
N LYS A 1114 -32.73 -28.47 1.29
CA LYS A 1114 -31.29 -28.59 1.61
C LYS A 1114 -30.62 -27.21 1.67
N ASP A 1115 -30.90 -26.35 0.69
CA ASP A 1115 -30.36 -24.98 0.70
C ASP A 1115 -30.99 -24.15 1.82
N ALA A 1116 -32.29 -24.33 2.07
CA ALA A 1116 -32.94 -23.71 3.23
C ALA A 1116 -32.31 -24.15 4.57
N GLU A 1117 -31.97 -25.44 4.73
CA GLU A 1117 -31.26 -25.93 5.91
C GLU A 1117 -29.89 -25.26 6.05
N ARG A 1118 -29.12 -25.19 4.95
CA ARG A 1118 -27.78 -24.58 4.93
C ARG A 1118 -27.81 -23.13 5.39
N HIS A 1119 -28.72 -22.31 4.85
CA HIS A 1119 -28.83 -20.90 5.24
C HIS A 1119 -29.34 -20.71 6.66
N LEU A 1120 -30.28 -21.52 7.13
CA LEU A 1120 -30.76 -21.47 8.50
C LEU A 1120 -29.68 -21.93 9.50
N ASP A 1121 -28.84 -22.89 9.15
CA ASP A 1121 -27.67 -23.28 9.95
C ASP A 1121 -26.65 -22.14 10.06
N ALA A 1122 -26.39 -21.44 8.95
CA ALA A 1122 -25.56 -20.23 8.95
C ALA A 1122 -26.14 -19.14 9.86
N LEU A 1123 -27.45 -18.86 9.77
CA LEU A 1123 -28.13 -17.88 10.64
C LEU A 1123 -27.99 -18.22 12.13
N THR A 1124 -28.03 -19.50 12.52
CA THR A 1124 -27.81 -19.88 13.93
C THR A 1124 -26.40 -19.60 14.43
N LYS A 1125 -25.43 -19.42 13.53
CA LYS A 1125 -24.03 -19.09 13.85
C LYS A 1125 -23.77 -17.58 13.77
N ILE A 1126 -24.41 -16.87 12.84
CA ILE A 1126 -24.33 -15.42 12.68
C ILE A 1126 -25.07 -14.71 13.81
N GLU A 1127 -26.30 -15.13 14.10
CA GLU A 1127 -27.17 -14.54 15.13
C GLU A 1127 -27.56 -15.59 16.18
N PRO A 1128 -26.62 -16.06 17.01
CA PRO A 1128 -26.85 -17.17 17.95
C PRO A 1128 -27.93 -16.87 19.01
N ASP A 1129 -28.19 -15.59 19.30
CA ASP A 1129 -29.17 -15.16 20.28
C ASP A 1129 -30.63 -15.20 19.77
N ILE A 1130 -30.83 -15.30 18.44
CA ILE A 1130 -32.16 -15.35 17.82
C ILE A 1130 -32.67 -16.80 17.79
N LYS A 1131 -33.42 -17.18 18.82
CA LYS A 1131 -33.97 -18.54 19.00
C LYS A 1131 -34.89 -19.00 17.85
N GLN A 1132 -35.48 -18.06 17.09
CA GLN A 1132 -36.31 -18.40 15.93
C GLN A 1132 -35.51 -19.15 14.86
N HIS A 1133 -34.22 -18.87 14.68
CA HIS A 1133 -33.37 -19.54 13.68
C HIS A 1133 -33.28 -21.04 13.95
N ALA A 1134 -32.95 -21.41 15.19
CA ALA A 1134 -32.85 -22.81 15.61
C ALA A 1134 -34.19 -23.56 15.46
N THR A 1135 -35.30 -22.89 15.78
CA THR A 1135 -36.65 -23.46 15.63
C THR A 1135 -36.98 -23.73 14.16
N ARG A 1136 -36.67 -22.77 13.28
CA ARG A 1136 -36.87 -22.90 11.83
C ARG A 1136 -35.97 -23.99 11.24
N LEU A 1137 -34.71 -24.04 11.62
CA LEU A 1137 -33.76 -25.07 11.20
C LEU A 1137 -34.24 -26.48 11.57
N ALA A 1138 -34.68 -26.68 12.83
CA ALA A 1138 -35.24 -27.96 13.26
C ALA A 1138 -36.45 -28.37 12.41
N ARG A 1139 -37.32 -27.39 12.09
CA ARG A 1139 -38.50 -27.66 11.25
C ARG A 1139 -38.13 -28.04 9.82
N VAL A 1140 -37.12 -27.41 9.22
CA VAL A 1140 -36.63 -27.76 7.87
C VAL A 1140 -36.00 -29.15 7.87
N ARG A 1141 -35.21 -29.51 8.89
CA ARG A 1141 -34.67 -30.87 9.07
C ARG A 1141 -35.77 -31.94 9.16
N GLU A 1142 -36.87 -31.66 9.85
CA GLU A 1142 -38.03 -32.57 9.87
C GLU A 1142 -38.69 -32.72 8.50
N LEU A 1143 -38.73 -31.66 7.67
CA LEU A 1143 -39.27 -31.73 6.31
C LEU A 1143 -38.35 -32.52 5.39
N LEU A 1144 -37.03 -32.30 5.49
CA LEU A 1144 -36.02 -33.08 4.78
C LEU A 1144 -36.09 -34.57 5.12
N ALA A 1145 -36.26 -34.93 6.39
CA ALA A 1145 -36.37 -36.33 6.80
C ALA A 1145 -37.66 -37.04 6.33
N LYS A 1146 -38.66 -36.28 5.87
CA LYS A 1146 -39.92 -36.81 5.32
C LYS A 1146 -39.91 -36.94 3.80
N GLN A 1147 -38.95 -36.31 3.13
CA GLN A 1147 -38.65 -36.53 1.71
C GLN A 1147 -37.74 -37.74 1.55
#